data_AF-A0A7S3TE87-F1
#
_entry.id   AF-A0A7S3TE87-F1
#
_cell.length_a   1.000
_cell.length_b   1.000
_cell.length_c   1.000
_cell.angle_alpha   90.00
_cell.angle_beta   90.00
_cell.angle_gamma   90.00
#
_symmetry.space_group_name_H-M   'P 1'
#
loop_
_entity.id
_entity.type
_entity.pdbx_description
1 polymer ?
#
loop_
_entity_poly.entity_id
_entity_poly.type
_entity_poly.pdbx_seq_one_letter_code
_entity_poly.pdbx_strand_id
1 'polypeptide(L)'
;AVSKATSRSIAASEPLAPHEPKIAMSDDEEELVDLPDFANAPNRALYADLKDAERALAATEEELAETGERVSVMEGHLGSVVAERQNTQRLVDAKAKEVETEDHLKQLADRELGRFSSELSKLQRECADLTDKATAAQTQIFKGNERMDAFKLQMNWKQEELEQWALAARQKEEDNLAMLKYAKADESRLKSLNLQLEKTLAQVAERQAELEAEVTKTSVQQVELDRTADDYRALQRERRELVEQWEMSVAAMQKRDEDISRAHEEYASAKRELEAQQDALAQKESELEARQKSNADLRHGIASAERAVGRRREEQRAAAEATESVQEQVAQARVAMSEAAAERDRRRAQIRGAEESLEERRAALEAAKVKLAAAEEAASRSSDNLGSLEAASRQMDELHAREGARLKERAKAAGALREALYAETARLQAARQAEARLATDIAGAERLLRNSRYRVGQLDEKAQRQREVLYTADFQLQLMQRKVARATGVRSAEEQTELKSQIATLQRQLEQQGATARMLSEQEKRLSNELKRARRREEEVTTEEARLRAAIDAVEVDNTLAQKQIKKEAQQRQEATVAADLLRLEVKKLREALHGRTDGVFGLENRKSQLQLSMAERQEEIKVHTDVLRAQLKAAEDERSRAKKALTERLLRVDRLSAKSANLEGKLGTDEDGAPQSQAYLVIKAAQERDELQRQGDELDAKIQTAEREVVSLDKALRHLVDKNAAYKAALAPAGPRTPLAEQRALLEEQHRAALAR
;
A
#
# COMPACT_ATOMS: atom_id res chain seq x y z
N ALA A 1 -84.65 67.09 45.79
CA ALA A 1 -84.40 67.67 47.13
C ALA A 1 -83.46 68.84 46.92
N VAL A 2 -83.85 70.09 47.14
CA VAL A 2 -84.05 70.66 48.47
C VAL A 2 -85.23 71.63 48.50
N SER A 3 -85.93 71.55 49.62
CA SER A 3 -87.05 72.35 50.08
C SER A 3 -86.76 73.85 50.17
N LYS A 4 -87.74 74.63 49.69
CA LYS A 4 -88.55 75.58 50.45
C LYS A 4 -87.88 76.42 51.57
N ALA A 5 -88.24 77.70 51.48
CA ALA A 5 -88.63 78.62 52.55
C ALA A 5 -87.54 79.53 53.12
N THR A 6 -87.61 80.82 52.76
CA THR A 6 -87.70 81.90 53.77
C THR A 6 -88.37 83.17 53.20
N SER A 7 -89.43 83.58 53.90
CA SER A 7 -90.01 84.90 54.17
C SER A 7 -89.09 86.11 53.87
N ARG A 8 -89.52 87.36 53.62
CA ARG A 8 -90.69 88.12 54.12
C ARG A 8 -90.68 89.52 53.46
N SER A 9 -91.88 90.10 53.32
CA SER A 9 -92.19 91.54 53.54
C SER A 9 -91.78 92.58 52.49
N ILE A 10 -92.74 93.38 51.98
CA ILE A 10 -93.04 94.77 52.43
C ILE A 10 -94.09 95.43 51.49
N ALA A 11 -95.07 96.10 52.13
CA ALA A 11 -95.90 97.26 51.73
C ALA A 11 -96.84 97.16 50.50
N ALA A 12 -98.16 97.30 50.67
CA ALA A 12 -98.96 98.53 50.90
C ALA A 12 -99.07 99.35 49.58
N SER A 13 -100.19 99.91 49.15
CA SER A 13 -101.25 100.63 49.87
C SER A 13 -102.31 101.12 48.85
N GLU A 14 -103.59 101.11 49.25
CA GLU A 14 -104.57 102.23 49.06
C GLU A 14 -105.07 102.66 47.65
N PRO A 15 -106.10 103.54 47.53
CA PRO A 15 -107.29 103.80 48.38
C PRO A 15 -108.61 104.08 47.59
N LEU A 16 -109.60 104.49 48.39
CA LEU A 16 -110.93 105.09 48.21
C LEU A 16 -111.16 106.15 47.10
N ALA A 17 -112.43 106.20 46.63
CA ALA A 17 -113.40 107.33 46.46
C ALA A 17 -112.88 108.77 46.17
N PRO A 18 -113.60 109.64 45.40
CA PRO A 18 -114.93 110.15 45.80
C PRO A 18 -115.88 110.73 44.70
N HIS A 19 -117.07 111.17 45.18
CA HIS A 19 -117.82 112.40 44.81
C HIS A 19 -118.92 112.40 43.71
N GLU A 20 -120.18 112.47 44.18
CA GLU A 20 -121.27 113.35 43.67
C GLU A 20 -120.85 114.85 43.77
N PRO A 21 -121.56 115.89 43.22
CA PRO A 21 -122.95 115.95 42.72
C PRO A 21 -123.17 116.86 41.46
N LYS A 22 -124.42 116.97 40.98
CA LYS A 22 -125.12 118.21 40.52
C LYS A 22 -126.45 117.84 39.83
N ILE A 23 -127.60 118.16 40.43
CA ILE A 23 -128.43 119.36 40.15
C ILE A 23 -128.83 119.44 38.67
N ALA A 24 -130.08 119.06 38.38
CA ALA A 24 -130.87 119.60 37.28
C ALA A 24 -132.26 119.90 37.84
N MET A 25 -132.43 121.14 38.26
CA MET A 25 -133.72 121.79 38.48
C MET A 25 -134.11 122.47 37.18
N SER A 26 -135.44 122.52 36.97
CA SER A 26 -136.19 123.44 36.13
C SER A 26 -135.85 123.44 34.65
N ASP A 27 -136.84 123.08 33.84
CA ASP A 27 -137.35 124.07 32.89
C ASP A 27 -138.88 123.98 32.85
N ASP A 28 -139.47 125.11 33.22
CA ASP A 28 -140.87 125.46 33.11
C ASP A 28 -141.22 125.60 31.62
N GLU A 29 -141.99 124.65 31.06
CA GLU A 29 -142.73 124.93 29.82
C GLU A 29 -144.01 125.67 30.19
N GLU A 30 -143.88 127.00 30.36
CA GLU A 30 -145.01 127.92 30.36
C GLU A 30 -145.78 127.76 29.04
N GLU A 31 -147.07 127.43 29.18
CA GLU A 31 -148.07 127.43 28.12
C GLU A 31 -147.96 128.72 27.31
N LEU A 32 -147.50 128.53 26.07
CA LEU A 32 -147.41 129.54 25.06
C LEU A 32 -148.79 130.13 24.79
N VAL A 33 -149.01 131.35 25.29
CA VAL A 33 -150.21 132.15 25.08
C VAL A 33 -150.48 132.27 23.58
N ASP A 34 -151.52 131.59 23.11
CA ASP A 34 -152.10 131.82 21.79
C ASP A 34 -152.47 133.31 21.66
N LEU A 35 -152.04 133.91 20.54
CA LEU A 35 -152.22 135.33 20.27
C LEU A 35 -153.72 135.71 20.30
N PRO A 36 -154.13 136.70 21.11
CA PRO A 36 -155.53 137.13 21.20
C PRO A 36 -156.13 137.61 19.87
N ASP A 37 -157.43 137.37 19.65
CA ASP A 37 -158.17 137.57 18.38
C ASP A 37 -158.10 138.98 17.76
N PHE A 38 -157.57 139.97 18.47
CA PHE A 38 -157.35 141.34 17.99
C PHE A 38 -156.00 141.55 17.28
N ALA A 39 -155.09 140.56 17.27
CA ALA A 39 -153.78 140.69 16.65
C ALA A 39 -153.86 140.81 15.11
N ASN A 40 -153.32 141.91 14.62
CA ASN A 40 -153.16 142.31 13.23
C ASN A 40 -152.22 141.37 12.44
N ALA A 41 -152.55 141.14 11.15
CA ALA A 41 -151.89 140.15 10.27
C ALA A 41 -150.34 140.09 10.31
N PRO A 42 -149.57 141.19 10.35
CA PRO A 42 -148.10 141.09 10.39
C PRO A 42 -147.54 140.44 11.67
N ASN A 43 -148.23 140.58 12.81
CA ASN A 43 -147.74 140.02 14.08
C ASN A 43 -147.96 138.51 14.19
N ARG A 44 -148.98 137.95 13.50
CA ARG A 44 -149.17 136.50 13.41
C ARG A 44 -148.12 135.82 12.52
N ALA A 45 -147.66 136.51 11.47
CA ALA A 45 -146.61 135.99 10.59
C ALA A 45 -145.24 135.93 11.31
N LEU A 46 -144.86 137.00 12.00
CA LEU A 46 -143.62 137.02 12.80
C LEU A 46 -143.60 135.96 13.91
N TYR A 47 -144.75 135.69 14.53
CA TYR A 47 -144.84 134.64 15.55
C TYR A 47 -144.71 133.23 14.96
N ALA A 48 -145.25 132.99 13.75
CA ALA A 48 -145.06 131.72 13.04
C ALA A 48 -143.59 131.51 12.66
N ASP A 49 -142.92 132.55 12.14
CA ASP A 49 -141.49 132.51 11.82
C ASP A 49 -140.63 132.24 13.09
N LEU A 50 -141.03 132.81 14.23
CA LEU A 50 -140.34 132.61 15.51
C LEU A 50 -140.55 131.18 16.06
N LYS A 51 -141.77 130.64 15.96
CA LYS A 51 -142.09 129.23 16.27
C LYS A 51 -141.32 128.25 15.38
N ASP A 52 -141.16 128.56 14.11
CA ASP A 52 -140.41 127.71 13.17
C ASP A 52 -138.90 127.78 13.44
N ALA A 53 -138.38 128.96 13.83
CA ALA A 53 -137.00 129.10 14.27
C ALA A 53 -136.72 128.36 15.60
N GLU A 54 -137.64 128.43 16.57
CA GLU A 54 -137.56 127.67 17.83
C GLU A 54 -137.57 126.16 17.59
N ARG A 55 -138.44 125.66 16.70
CA ARG A 55 -138.43 124.24 16.30
C ARG A 55 -137.13 123.82 15.61
N ALA A 56 -136.58 124.69 14.75
CA ALA A 56 -135.30 124.43 14.11
C ALA A 56 -134.15 124.41 15.13
N LEU A 57 -134.16 125.31 16.13
CA LEU A 57 -133.17 125.35 17.20
C LEU A 57 -133.21 124.07 18.03
N ALA A 58 -134.40 123.65 18.49
CA ALA A 58 -134.58 122.43 19.27
C ALA A 58 -134.09 121.19 18.50
N ALA A 59 -134.40 121.09 17.20
CA ALA A 59 -133.89 120.01 16.36
C ALA A 59 -132.35 120.01 16.25
N THR A 60 -131.73 121.19 16.12
CA THR A 60 -130.25 121.27 16.09
C THR A 60 -129.60 120.99 17.43
N GLU A 61 -130.27 121.32 18.55
CA GLU A 61 -129.79 121.00 19.90
C GLU A 61 -129.88 119.50 20.17
N GLU A 62 -130.95 118.83 19.71
CA GLU A 62 -131.08 117.38 19.77
C GLU A 62 -129.99 116.69 18.92
N GLU A 63 -129.75 117.15 17.69
CA GLU A 63 -128.64 116.66 16.85
C GLU A 63 -127.26 116.90 17.50
N LEU A 64 -127.07 118.05 18.18
CA LEU A 64 -125.83 118.35 18.88
C LEU A 64 -125.64 117.45 20.11
N ALA A 65 -126.71 117.16 20.84
CA ALA A 65 -126.68 116.23 21.97
C ALA A 65 -126.36 114.81 21.50
N GLU A 66 -127.02 114.31 20.46
CA GLU A 66 -126.76 113.00 19.87
C GLU A 66 -125.31 112.88 19.35
N THR A 67 -124.80 113.92 18.68
CA THR A 67 -123.40 113.93 18.22
C THR A 67 -122.41 114.02 19.38
N GLY A 68 -122.72 114.77 20.44
CA GLY A 68 -121.94 114.82 21.67
C GLY A 68 -121.86 113.48 22.39
N GLU A 69 -122.99 112.80 22.56
CA GLU A 69 -123.04 111.45 23.13
C GLU A 69 -122.26 110.45 22.26
N ARG A 70 -122.41 110.52 20.93
CA ARG A 70 -121.64 109.69 19.99
C ARG A 70 -120.13 109.92 20.12
N VAL A 71 -119.68 111.17 20.23
CA VAL A 71 -118.27 111.50 20.44
C VAL A 71 -117.78 110.92 21.77
N SER A 72 -118.53 111.09 22.86
CA SER A 72 -118.19 110.52 24.17
C SER A 72 -118.06 108.99 24.12
N VAL A 73 -118.97 108.29 23.43
CA VAL A 73 -118.91 106.84 23.24
C VAL A 73 -117.69 106.46 22.39
N MET A 74 -117.39 107.21 21.34
CA MET A 74 -116.22 106.97 20.49
C MET A 74 -114.90 107.22 21.22
N GLU A 75 -114.82 108.23 22.09
CA GLU A 75 -113.66 108.48 22.95
C GLU A 75 -113.46 107.36 23.97
N GLY A 76 -114.55 106.90 24.60
CA GLY A 76 -114.53 105.72 25.48
C GLY A 76 -114.02 104.47 24.74
N HIS A 77 -114.55 104.20 23.55
CA HIS A 77 -114.11 103.08 22.71
C HIS A 77 -112.65 103.24 22.27
N LEU A 78 -112.20 104.45 21.90
CA LEU A 78 -110.79 104.71 21.58
C LEU A 78 -109.89 104.42 22.78
N GLY A 79 -110.31 104.81 23.99
CA GLY A 79 -109.63 104.46 25.23
C GLY A 79 -109.51 102.94 25.42
N SER A 80 -110.60 102.20 25.19
CA SER A 80 -110.58 100.73 25.21
C SER A 80 -109.66 100.14 24.14
N VAL A 81 -109.68 100.66 22.90
CA VAL A 81 -108.80 100.20 21.81
C VAL A 81 -107.32 100.49 22.12
N VAL A 82 -107.01 101.64 22.73
CA VAL A 82 -105.64 101.95 23.16
C VAL A 82 -105.20 101.01 24.27
N ALA A 83 -106.06 100.70 25.24
CA ALA A 83 -105.78 99.73 26.29
C ALA A 83 -105.55 98.32 25.71
N GLU A 84 -106.39 97.87 24.78
CA GLU A 84 -106.21 96.60 24.06
C GLU A 84 -104.93 96.56 23.23
N ARG A 85 -104.56 97.67 22.57
CA ARG A 85 -103.28 97.79 21.87
C ARG A 85 -102.09 97.66 22.84
N GLN A 86 -102.17 98.27 24.02
CA GLN A 86 -101.13 98.14 25.03
C GLN A 86 -101.05 96.72 25.59
N ASN A 87 -102.19 96.07 25.83
CA ASN A 87 -102.23 94.67 26.28
C ASN A 87 -101.64 93.72 25.23
N THR A 88 -102.02 93.88 23.96
CA THR A 88 -101.44 93.10 22.85
C THR A 88 -99.95 93.37 22.68
N GLN A 89 -99.50 94.62 22.80
CA GLN A 89 -98.07 94.94 22.79
C GLN A 89 -97.31 94.23 23.92
N ARG A 90 -97.83 94.27 25.15
CA ARG A 90 -97.22 93.54 26.30
C ARG A 90 -97.14 92.04 26.05
N LEU A 91 -98.16 91.46 25.41
CA LEU A 91 -98.19 90.04 25.06
C LEU A 91 -97.16 89.71 23.98
N VAL A 92 -97.01 90.57 22.96
CA VAL A 92 -95.98 90.44 21.92
C VAL A 92 -94.58 90.53 22.53
N ASP A 93 -94.34 91.51 23.41
CA ASP A 93 -93.05 91.67 24.08
C ASP A 93 -92.72 90.47 24.98
N ALA A 94 -93.72 89.90 25.66
CA ALA A 94 -93.56 88.67 26.44
C ALA A 94 -93.24 87.49 25.54
N LYS A 95 -93.93 87.34 24.40
CA LYS A 95 -93.64 86.28 23.42
C LYS A 95 -92.26 86.43 22.77
N ALA A 96 -91.82 87.65 22.49
CA ALA A 96 -90.47 87.91 22.00
C ALA A 96 -89.41 87.45 23.00
N LYS A 97 -89.59 87.75 24.29
CA LYS A 97 -88.70 87.27 25.36
C LYS A 97 -88.74 85.74 25.50
N GLU A 98 -89.91 85.12 25.37
CA GLU A 98 -90.00 83.65 25.37
C GLU A 98 -89.22 83.04 24.21
N VAL A 99 -89.33 83.59 22.99
CA VAL A 99 -88.56 83.15 21.83
C VAL A 99 -87.05 83.30 22.08
N GLU A 100 -86.60 84.43 22.63
CA GLU A 100 -85.19 84.62 23.00
C GLU A 100 -84.71 83.56 24.02
N THR A 101 -85.55 83.20 25.00
CA THR A 101 -85.22 82.14 25.96
C THR A 101 -85.17 80.75 25.31
N GLU A 102 -86.06 80.45 24.38
CA GLU A 102 -86.06 79.19 23.63
C GLU A 102 -84.83 79.09 22.72
N ASP A 103 -84.46 80.18 22.03
CA ASP A 103 -83.24 80.26 21.22
C ASP A 103 -81.99 80.07 22.09
N HIS A 104 -81.96 80.65 23.30
CA HIS A 104 -80.87 80.42 24.23
C HIS A 104 -80.78 78.95 24.67
N LEU A 105 -81.90 78.32 25.02
CA LEU A 105 -81.96 76.90 25.39
C LEU A 105 -81.53 76.00 24.24
N LYS A 106 -81.96 76.30 23.01
CA LYS A 106 -81.55 75.59 21.81
C LYS A 106 -80.05 75.69 21.57
N GLN A 107 -79.46 76.89 21.69
CA GLN A 107 -78.02 77.07 21.58
C GLN A 107 -77.25 76.30 22.66
N LEU A 108 -77.79 76.19 23.87
CA LEU A 108 -77.17 75.37 24.92
C LEU A 108 -77.22 73.89 24.55
N ALA A 109 -78.37 73.39 24.10
CA ALA A 109 -78.52 72.01 23.64
C ALA A 109 -77.62 71.69 22.43
N ASP A 110 -77.48 72.59 21.45
CA ASP A 110 -76.58 72.41 20.31
C ASP A 110 -75.11 72.36 20.74
N ARG A 111 -74.71 73.16 21.74
CA ARG A 111 -73.36 73.09 22.33
C ARG A 111 -73.13 71.77 23.06
N GLU A 112 -74.12 71.30 23.82
CA GLU A 112 -74.05 70.00 24.50
C GLU A 112 -73.97 68.84 23.50
N LEU A 113 -74.80 68.85 22.45
CA LEU A 113 -74.73 67.89 21.35
C LEU A 113 -73.37 67.92 20.64
N GLY A 114 -72.83 69.12 20.38
CA GLY A 114 -71.49 69.31 19.83
C GLY A 114 -70.41 68.68 20.73
N ARG A 115 -70.49 68.94 22.05
CA ARG A 115 -69.60 68.31 23.03
C ARG A 115 -69.71 66.79 23.01
N PHE A 116 -70.92 66.23 23.11
CA PHE A 116 -71.13 64.79 23.10
C PHE A 116 -70.67 64.15 21.79
N SER A 117 -70.89 64.78 20.64
CA SER A 117 -70.38 64.28 19.36
C SER A 117 -68.85 64.23 19.32
N SER A 118 -68.18 65.24 19.91
CA SER A 118 -66.73 65.26 20.02
C SER A 118 -66.21 64.16 20.97
N GLU A 119 -66.88 63.94 22.10
CA GLU A 119 -66.56 62.87 23.06
C GLU A 119 -66.79 61.49 22.44
N LEU A 120 -67.90 61.29 21.74
CA LEU A 120 -68.20 60.07 20.98
C LEU A 120 -67.11 59.78 19.94
N SER A 121 -66.68 60.81 19.19
CA SER A 121 -65.62 60.64 18.18
C SER A 121 -64.28 60.26 18.81
N LYS A 122 -63.96 60.77 20.01
CA LYS A 122 -62.76 60.40 20.76
C LYS A 122 -62.86 58.94 21.22
N LEU A 123 -63.97 58.56 21.83
CA LEU A 123 -64.21 57.18 22.27
C LEU A 123 -64.20 56.19 21.09
N GLN A 124 -64.75 56.55 19.93
CA GLN A 124 -64.69 55.73 18.73
C GLN A 124 -63.25 55.50 18.25
N ARG A 125 -62.41 56.54 18.27
CA ARG A 125 -60.98 56.40 17.96
C ARG A 125 -60.27 55.51 18.97
N GLU A 126 -60.53 55.69 20.26
CA GLU A 126 -59.97 54.84 21.32
C GLU A 126 -60.41 53.39 21.16
N CYS A 127 -61.67 53.12 20.82
CA CYS A 127 -62.16 51.78 20.51
C CYS A 127 -61.45 51.18 19.29
N ALA A 128 -61.23 51.96 18.22
CA ALA A 128 -60.48 51.51 17.05
C ALA A 128 -59.03 51.17 17.42
N ASP A 129 -58.34 52.05 18.16
CA ASP A 129 -56.98 51.82 18.64
C ASP A 129 -56.88 50.58 19.53
N LEU A 130 -57.86 50.35 20.40
CA LEU A 130 -57.92 49.15 21.24
C LEU A 130 -58.17 47.89 20.41
N THR A 131 -58.98 47.99 19.36
CA THR A 131 -59.23 46.88 18.42
C THR A 131 -57.96 46.54 17.65
N ASP A 132 -57.22 47.53 17.17
CA ASP A 132 -55.93 47.34 16.48
C ASP A 132 -54.88 46.75 17.43
N LYS A 133 -54.83 47.20 18.68
CA LYS A 133 -53.95 46.60 19.71
C LYS A 133 -54.33 45.16 20.01
N ALA A 134 -55.62 44.84 20.09
CA ALA A 134 -56.09 43.48 20.34
C ALA A 134 -55.75 42.54 19.16
N THR A 135 -55.98 42.98 17.93
CA THR A 135 -55.62 42.20 16.73
C THR A 135 -54.11 42.01 16.59
N ALA A 136 -53.31 43.04 16.91
CA ALA A 136 -51.86 42.93 16.96
C ALA A 136 -51.40 41.92 18.03
N ALA A 137 -51.97 41.98 19.24
CA ALA A 137 -51.68 41.02 20.30
C ALA A 137 -52.07 39.59 19.90
N GLN A 138 -53.24 39.40 19.29
CA GLN A 138 -53.70 38.10 18.79
C GLN A 138 -52.76 37.55 17.70
N THR A 139 -52.28 38.41 16.81
CA THR A 139 -51.29 38.04 15.79
C THR A 139 -49.95 37.63 16.42
N GLN A 140 -49.51 38.33 17.47
CA GLN A 140 -48.29 37.98 18.21
C GLN A 140 -48.45 36.65 18.96
N ILE A 141 -49.60 36.40 19.58
CA ILE A 141 -49.91 35.11 20.22
C ILE A 141 -49.89 33.99 19.19
N PHE A 142 -50.49 34.19 18.02
CA PHE A 142 -50.49 33.19 16.95
C PHE A 142 -49.07 32.86 16.48
N LYS A 143 -48.25 33.89 16.17
CA LYS A 143 -46.83 33.70 15.83
C LYS A 143 -46.03 33.05 16.96
N GLY A 144 -46.35 33.38 18.22
CA GLY A 144 -45.76 32.76 19.40
C GLY A 144 -46.09 31.27 19.48
N ASN A 145 -47.34 30.88 19.23
CA ASN A 145 -47.77 29.49 19.20
C ASN A 145 -47.13 28.71 18.05
N GLU A 146 -47.06 29.26 16.84
CA GLU A 146 -46.36 28.62 15.71
C GLU A 146 -44.88 28.36 16.04
N ARG A 147 -44.20 29.32 16.68
CA ARG A 147 -42.82 29.14 17.16
C ARG A 147 -42.73 28.08 18.25
N MET A 148 -43.69 28.05 19.18
CA MET A 148 -43.74 27.03 20.23
C MET A 148 -43.90 25.63 19.62
N ASP A 149 -44.76 25.47 18.64
CA ASP A 149 -44.98 24.18 17.98
C ASP A 149 -43.77 23.76 17.13
N ALA A 150 -43.11 24.71 16.46
CA ALA A 150 -41.83 24.47 15.80
C ALA A 150 -40.75 24.00 16.79
N PHE A 151 -40.68 24.61 17.98
CA PHE A 151 -39.75 24.18 19.03
C PHE A 151 -40.09 22.80 19.58
N LYS A 152 -41.37 22.46 19.76
CA LYS A 152 -41.79 21.11 20.18
C LYS A 152 -41.39 20.06 19.15
N LEU A 153 -41.62 20.31 17.87
CA LEU A 153 -41.21 19.39 16.80
C LEU A 153 -39.69 19.22 16.79
N GLN A 154 -38.94 20.32 16.89
CA GLN A 154 -37.49 20.28 16.96
C GLN A 154 -37.00 19.54 18.22
N MET A 155 -37.69 19.69 19.35
CA MET A 155 -37.36 19.00 20.59
C MET A 155 -37.60 17.49 20.46
N ASN A 156 -38.72 17.08 19.85
CA ASN A 156 -38.99 15.68 19.56
C ASN A 156 -37.93 15.07 18.63
N TRP A 157 -37.58 15.76 17.54
CA TRP A 157 -36.51 15.30 16.65
C TRP A 157 -35.16 15.20 17.35
N LYS A 158 -34.78 16.20 18.16
CA LYS A 158 -33.54 16.15 18.95
C LYS A 158 -33.54 15.02 19.96
N GLN A 159 -34.70 14.71 20.54
CA GLN A 159 -34.85 13.60 21.47
C GLN A 159 -34.71 12.26 20.76
N GLU A 160 -35.38 12.06 19.62
CA GLU A 160 -35.24 10.87 18.78
C GLU A 160 -33.79 10.69 18.30
N GLU A 161 -33.14 11.78 17.87
CA GLU A 161 -31.73 11.77 17.47
C GLU A 161 -30.83 11.37 18.65
N LEU A 162 -31.06 11.93 19.84
CA LEU A 162 -30.29 11.58 21.04
C LEU A 162 -30.49 10.12 21.45
N GLU A 163 -31.71 9.59 21.37
CA GLU A 163 -32.00 8.18 21.62
C GLU A 163 -31.31 7.27 20.61
N GLN A 164 -31.28 7.65 19.33
CA GLN A 164 -30.54 6.91 18.29
C GLN A 164 -29.04 6.92 18.54
N TRP A 165 -28.45 8.07 18.90
CA TRP A 165 -27.03 8.16 19.26
C TRP A 165 -26.70 7.35 20.51
N ALA A 166 -27.56 7.36 21.52
CA ALA A 166 -27.39 6.57 22.74
C ALA A 166 -27.44 5.06 22.45
N LEU A 167 -28.36 4.62 21.60
CA LEU A 167 -28.45 3.23 21.16
C LEU A 167 -27.21 2.82 20.35
N ALA A 168 -26.78 3.65 19.41
CA ALA A 168 -25.58 3.41 18.61
C ALA A 168 -24.32 3.36 19.46
N ALA A 169 -24.18 4.26 20.45
CA ALA A 169 -23.08 4.25 21.40
C ALA A 169 -23.06 2.96 22.21
N ARG A 170 -24.21 2.53 22.74
CA ARG A 170 -24.34 1.28 23.49
C ARG A 170 -24.00 0.06 22.65
N GLN A 171 -24.49 -0.01 21.40
CA GLN A 171 -24.12 -1.07 20.46
C GLN A 171 -22.62 -1.09 20.21
N LYS A 172 -21.98 0.08 20.06
CA LYS A 172 -20.52 0.16 19.89
C LYS A 172 -19.74 -0.26 21.13
N GLU A 173 -20.24 0.04 22.33
CA GLU A 173 -19.65 -0.46 23.57
C GLU A 173 -19.78 -1.99 23.67
N GLU A 174 -20.94 -2.56 23.32
CA GLU A 174 -21.15 -4.01 23.28
C GLU A 174 -20.23 -4.70 22.25
N ASP A 175 -20.11 -4.13 21.04
CA ASP A 175 -19.18 -4.58 20.00
C ASP A 175 -17.72 -4.56 20.52
N ASN A 176 -17.30 -3.45 21.15
CA ASN A 176 -15.95 -3.32 21.70
C ASN A 176 -15.69 -4.35 22.81
N LEU A 177 -16.65 -4.61 23.68
CA LEU A 177 -16.54 -5.65 24.71
C LEU A 177 -16.43 -7.04 24.08
N ALA A 178 -17.14 -7.32 22.99
CA ALA A 178 -17.01 -8.58 22.24
C ALA A 178 -15.61 -8.70 21.62
N MET A 179 -15.11 -7.64 20.98
CA MET A 179 -13.76 -7.59 20.42
C MET A 179 -12.68 -7.83 21.49
N LEU A 180 -12.82 -7.23 22.67
CA LEU A 180 -11.90 -7.47 23.79
C LEU A 180 -11.94 -8.92 24.29
N LYS A 181 -13.12 -9.55 24.32
CA LYS A 181 -13.24 -10.98 24.65
C LYS A 181 -12.55 -11.87 23.62
N TYR A 182 -12.72 -11.58 22.32
CA TYR A 182 -12.04 -12.31 21.25
C TYR A 182 -10.53 -12.10 21.31
N ALA A 183 -10.05 -10.86 21.48
CA ALA A 183 -8.63 -10.57 21.63
C ALA A 183 -8.00 -11.33 22.82
N LYS A 184 -8.70 -11.40 23.96
CA LYS A 184 -8.23 -12.17 25.12
C LYS A 184 -8.21 -13.68 24.85
N ALA A 185 -9.20 -14.20 24.12
CA ALA A 185 -9.22 -15.60 23.70
C ALA A 185 -8.05 -15.90 22.74
N ASP A 186 -7.80 -15.01 21.79
CA ASP A 186 -6.70 -15.12 20.83
C ASP A 186 -5.33 -15.03 21.53
N GLU A 187 -5.16 -14.13 22.50
CA GLU A 187 -3.95 -14.09 23.34
C GLU A 187 -3.72 -15.41 24.09
N SER A 188 -4.78 -16.02 24.63
CA SER A 188 -4.67 -17.32 25.30
C SER A 188 -4.26 -18.43 24.33
N ARG A 189 -4.75 -18.38 23.09
CA ARG A 189 -4.41 -19.32 22.02
C ARG A 189 -3.00 -19.10 21.49
N LEU A 190 -2.56 -17.86 21.37
CA LEU A 190 -1.17 -17.52 21.03
C LEU A 190 -0.20 -18.04 22.10
N LYS A 191 -0.53 -17.89 23.38
CA LYS A 191 0.28 -18.43 24.47
C LYS A 191 0.37 -19.97 24.41
N SER A 192 -0.73 -20.65 24.13
CA SER A 192 -0.72 -22.12 24.01
C SER A 192 0.06 -22.60 22.78
N LEU A 193 -0.08 -21.92 21.64
CA LEU A 193 0.69 -22.22 20.43
C LEU A 193 2.19 -21.94 20.61
N ASN A 194 2.56 -20.83 21.27
CA ASN A 194 3.97 -20.55 21.58
C ASN A 194 4.58 -21.61 22.50
N LEU A 195 3.84 -22.06 23.52
CA LEU A 195 4.30 -23.15 24.38
C LEU A 195 4.47 -24.46 23.60
N GLN A 196 3.58 -24.74 22.63
CA GLN A 196 3.73 -25.89 21.74
C GLN A 196 4.96 -25.74 20.83
N LEU A 197 5.18 -24.55 20.27
CA LEU A 197 6.35 -24.24 19.46
C LEU A 197 7.64 -24.50 20.25
N GLU A 198 7.75 -23.93 21.46
CA GLU A 198 8.91 -24.13 22.35
C GLU A 198 9.15 -25.62 22.65
N LYS A 199 8.09 -26.39 22.94
CA LYS A 199 8.21 -27.85 23.13
C LYS A 199 8.73 -28.56 21.88
N THR A 200 8.21 -28.23 20.70
CA THR A 200 8.67 -28.85 19.45
C THR A 200 10.10 -28.45 19.11
N LEU A 201 10.50 -27.20 19.38
CA LEU A 201 11.88 -26.75 19.19
C LEU A 201 12.84 -27.49 20.13
N ALA A 202 12.45 -27.68 21.40
CA ALA A 202 13.22 -28.47 22.34
C ALA A 202 13.38 -29.93 21.87
N GLN A 203 12.31 -30.55 21.37
CA GLN A 203 12.35 -31.90 20.79
C GLN A 203 13.27 -31.97 19.56
N VAL A 204 13.24 -30.97 18.69
CA VAL A 204 14.14 -30.92 17.52
C VAL A 204 15.59 -30.81 17.97
N ALA A 205 15.90 -29.96 18.96
CA ALA A 205 17.24 -29.82 19.50
C ALA A 205 17.75 -31.13 20.15
N GLU A 206 16.89 -31.82 20.92
CA GLU A 206 17.20 -33.12 21.50
C GLU A 206 17.51 -34.17 20.41
N ARG A 207 16.70 -34.23 19.35
CA ARG A 207 16.92 -35.14 18.23
C ARG A 207 18.16 -34.82 17.41
N GLN A 208 18.51 -33.54 17.28
CA GLN A 208 19.77 -33.14 16.65
C GLN A 208 20.96 -33.59 17.48
N ALA A 209 20.91 -33.42 18.81
CA ALA A 209 21.97 -33.89 19.71
C ALA A 209 22.13 -35.43 19.68
N GLU A 210 21.02 -36.18 19.67
CA GLU A 210 21.03 -37.64 19.50
C GLU A 210 21.66 -38.06 18.16
N LEU A 211 21.31 -37.36 17.07
CA LEU A 211 21.87 -37.64 15.75
C LEU A 211 23.37 -37.37 15.71
N GLU A 212 23.84 -36.25 16.26
CA GLU A 212 25.27 -35.93 16.34
C GLU A 212 26.03 -36.97 17.19
N ALA A 213 25.44 -37.44 18.29
CA ALA A 213 26.01 -38.51 19.10
C ALA A 213 26.14 -39.84 18.33
N GLU A 214 25.13 -40.24 17.55
CA GLU A 214 25.21 -41.46 16.74
C GLU A 214 26.16 -41.31 15.54
N VAL A 215 26.23 -40.12 14.93
CA VAL A 215 27.21 -39.82 13.86
C VAL A 215 28.64 -39.90 14.39
N THR A 216 28.92 -39.29 15.54
CA THR A 216 30.25 -39.36 16.16
C THR A 216 30.62 -40.79 16.54
N LYS A 217 29.69 -41.55 17.13
CA LYS A 217 29.88 -42.98 17.44
C LYS A 217 30.16 -43.81 16.18
N THR A 218 29.41 -43.60 15.10
CA THR A 218 29.64 -44.28 13.82
C THR A 218 31.00 -43.91 13.23
N SER A 219 31.39 -42.64 13.30
CA SER A 219 32.70 -42.18 12.86
C SER A 219 33.83 -42.84 13.66
N VAL A 220 33.69 -42.99 14.98
CA VAL A 220 34.67 -43.70 15.81
C VAL A 220 34.77 -45.17 15.40
N GLN A 221 33.65 -45.85 15.21
CA GLN A 221 33.64 -47.25 14.75
C GLN A 221 34.27 -47.42 13.37
N GLN A 222 34.06 -46.47 12.45
CA GLN A 222 34.73 -46.48 11.14
C GLN A 222 36.25 -46.36 11.30
N VAL A 223 36.74 -45.45 12.15
CA VAL A 223 38.18 -45.31 12.43
C VAL A 223 38.76 -46.58 13.06
N GLU A 224 38.02 -47.24 13.96
CA GLU A 224 38.43 -48.53 14.53
C GLU A 224 38.51 -49.62 13.46
N LEU A 225 37.53 -49.70 12.56
CA LEU A 225 37.54 -50.64 11.44
C LEU A 225 38.72 -50.39 10.49
N ASP A 226 38.99 -49.13 10.12
CA ASP A 226 40.13 -48.78 9.28
C ASP A 226 41.45 -49.16 9.94
N ARG A 227 41.59 -48.89 11.24
CA ARG A 227 42.77 -49.29 12.01
C ARG A 227 42.94 -50.81 12.03
N THR A 228 41.87 -51.57 12.28
CA THR A 228 41.95 -53.05 12.24
C THR A 228 42.27 -53.58 10.84
N ALA A 229 41.82 -52.91 9.77
CA ALA A 229 42.17 -53.26 8.40
C ALA A 229 43.65 -53.00 8.12
N ASP A 230 44.21 -51.89 8.62
CA ASP A 230 45.64 -51.60 8.51
C ASP A 230 46.50 -52.57 9.32
N ASP A 231 46.08 -52.93 10.53
CA ASP A 231 46.73 -53.96 11.35
C ASP A 231 46.70 -55.32 10.63
N TYR A 232 45.58 -55.68 9.99
CA TYR A 232 45.48 -56.90 9.19
C TYR A 232 46.43 -56.89 7.99
N ARG A 233 46.55 -55.74 7.30
CA ARG A 233 47.53 -55.58 6.20
C ARG A 233 48.97 -55.69 6.69
N ALA A 234 49.27 -55.18 7.89
CA ALA A 234 50.60 -55.32 8.51
C ALA A 234 50.90 -56.79 8.84
N LEU A 235 50.00 -57.48 9.56
CA LEU A 235 50.12 -58.90 9.88
C LEU A 235 50.24 -59.77 8.62
N GLN A 236 49.51 -59.45 7.55
CA GLN A 236 49.60 -60.19 6.29
C GLN A 236 50.92 -59.93 5.55
N ARG A 237 51.57 -58.77 5.73
CA ARG A 237 52.94 -58.52 5.24
C ARG A 237 53.94 -59.34 6.04
N GLU A 238 53.90 -59.25 7.37
CA GLU A 238 54.76 -60.04 8.27
C GLU A 238 54.64 -61.54 7.99
N ARG A 239 53.42 -62.04 7.80
CA ARG A 239 53.18 -63.44 7.43
C ARG A 239 53.86 -63.81 6.11
N ARG A 240 53.80 -62.97 5.08
CA ARG A 240 54.47 -63.24 3.79
C ARG A 240 55.97 -63.26 3.96
N GLU A 241 56.54 -62.29 4.68
CA GLU A 241 57.97 -62.25 4.99
C GLU A 241 58.42 -63.51 5.74
N LEU A 242 57.63 -63.97 6.72
CA LEU A 242 57.92 -65.18 7.47
C LEU A 242 57.83 -66.45 6.61
N VAL A 243 56.87 -66.51 5.68
CA VAL A 243 56.77 -67.60 4.69
C VAL A 243 57.97 -67.59 3.75
N GLU A 244 58.38 -66.42 3.24
CA GLU A 244 59.56 -66.29 2.38
C GLU A 244 60.84 -66.71 3.12
N GLN A 245 61.01 -66.28 4.38
CA GLN A 245 62.11 -66.73 5.24
C GLN A 245 62.10 -68.25 5.46
N TRP A 246 60.91 -68.84 5.64
CA TRP A 246 60.75 -70.28 5.78
C TRP A 246 61.09 -71.02 4.48
N GLU A 247 60.60 -70.55 3.33
CA GLU A 247 60.92 -71.12 2.01
C GLU A 247 62.42 -71.05 1.73
N MET A 248 63.08 -69.92 2.04
CA MET A 248 64.52 -69.78 1.95
C MET A 248 65.26 -70.76 2.87
N SER A 249 64.77 -70.97 4.09
CA SER A 249 65.36 -71.92 5.04
C SER A 249 65.21 -73.38 4.57
N VAL A 250 64.06 -73.74 3.99
CA VAL A 250 63.82 -75.06 3.39
C VAL A 250 64.71 -75.27 2.17
N ALA A 251 64.82 -74.28 1.28
CA ALA A 251 65.72 -74.36 0.13
C ALA A 251 67.19 -74.48 0.54
N ALA A 252 67.61 -73.79 1.59
CA ALA A 252 68.95 -73.93 2.16
C ALA A 252 69.16 -75.33 2.78
N MET A 253 68.14 -75.90 3.42
CA MET A 253 68.18 -77.27 3.94
C MET A 253 68.29 -78.29 2.80
N GLN A 254 67.48 -78.17 1.74
CA GLN A 254 67.57 -79.05 0.56
C GLN A 254 68.95 -78.99 -0.10
N LYS A 255 69.53 -77.80 -0.26
CA LYS A 255 70.91 -77.66 -0.77
C LYS A 255 71.93 -78.36 0.13
N ARG A 256 71.79 -78.24 1.45
CA ARG A 256 72.65 -78.97 2.40
C ARG A 256 72.48 -80.48 2.29
N ASP A 257 71.27 -80.98 2.13
CA ASP A 257 71.01 -82.42 1.95
C ASP A 257 71.59 -82.94 0.62
N GLU A 258 71.51 -82.15 -0.45
CA GLU A 258 72.20 -82.44 -1.72
C GLU A 258 73.72 -82.46 -1.55
N ASP A 259 74.30 -81.47 -0.86
CA ASP A 259 75.74 -81.40 -0.59
C ASP A 259 76.21 -82.57 0.28
N ILE A 260 75.42 -82.97 1.29
CA ILE A 260 75.67 -84.15 2.11
C ILE A 260 75.60 -85.42 1.25
N SER A 261 74.63 -85.52 0.34
CA SER A 261 74.50 -86.66 -0.56
C SER A 261 75.71 -86.76 -1.50
N ARG A 262 76.16 -85.65 -2.08
CA ARG A 262 77.39 -85.59 -2.90
C ARG A 262 78.62 -85.97 -2.08
N ALA A 263 78.76 -85.43 -0.87
CA ALA A 263 79.86 -85.80 0.03
C ALA A 263 79.81 -87.29 0.41
N HIS A 264 78.62 -87.88 0.56
CA HIS A 264 78.47 -89.32 0.78
C HIS A 264 78.85 -90.15 -0.45
N GLU A 265 78.51 -89.72 -1.65
CA GLU A 265 78.93 -90.38 -2.90
C GLU A 265 80.45 -90.31 -3.08
N GLU A 266 81.05 -89.15 -2.83
CA GLU A 266 82.50 -88.96 -2.84
C GLU A 266 83.17 -89.85 -1.78
N TYR A 267 82.66 -89.87 -0.55
CA TYR A 267 83.17 -90.77 0.49
C TYR A 267 83.03 -92.25 0.13
N ALA A 268 81.90 -92.66 -0.47
CA ALA A 268 81.70 -94.03 -0.91
C ALA A 268 82.65 -94.41 -2.05
N SER A 269 82.92 -93.49 -2.98
CA SER A 269 83.89 -93.68 -4.05
C SER A 269 85.32 -93.81 -3.51
N ALA A 270 85.75 -92.90 -2.62
CA ALA A 270 87.04 -92.96 -1.96
C ALA A 270 87.20 -94.23 -1.10
N LYS A 271 86.13 -94.69 -0.45
CA LYS A 271 86.14 -95.95 0.30
C LYS A 271 86.32 -97.16 -0.61
N ARG A 272 85.66 -97.20 -1.77
CA ARG A 272 85.86 -98.28 -2.77
C ARG A 272 87.28 -98.26 -3.34
N GLU A 273 87.85 -97.08 -3.58
CA GLU A 273 89.24 -96.94 -4.00
C GLU A 273 90.22 -97.43 -2.93
N LEU A 274 89.96 -97.13 -1.65
CA LEU A 274 90.74 -97.62 -0.54
C LEU A 274 90.66 -99.15 -0.41
N GLU A 275 89.47 -99.74 -0.50
CA GLU A 275 89.27 -101.19 -0.50
C GLU A 275 90.01 -101.85 -1.68
N ALA A 276 89.94 -101.27 -2.88
CA ALA A 276 90.69 -101.77 -4.04
C ALA A 276 92.21 -101.66 -3.85
N GLN A 277 92.71 -100.59 -3.22
CA GLN A 277 94.13 -100.45 -2.87
C GLN A 277 94.57 -101.46 -1.79
N GLN A 278 93.71 -101.74 -0.81
CA GLN A 278 93.94 -102.76 0.22
C GLN A 278 93.98 -104.17 -0.39
N ASP A 279 93.07 -104.50 -1.31
CA ASP A 279 93.08 -105.77 -2.03
C ASP A 279 94.33 -105.90 -2.90
N ALA A 280 94.74 -104.83 -3.58
CA ALA A 280 95.98 -104.80 -4.36
C ALA A 280 97.22 -104.97 -3.47
N LEU A 281 97.25 -104.36 -2.28
CA LEU A 281 98.30 -104.57 -1.28
C LEU A 281 98.33 -106.01 -0.78
N ALA A 282 97.18 -106.59 -0.44
CA ALA A 282 97.08 -107.99 0.00
C ALA A 282 97.55 -108.97 -1.09
N GLN A 283 97.22 -108.71 -2.36
CA GLN A 283 97.76 -109.47 -3.50
C GLN A 283 99.27 -109.33 -3.60
N LYS A 284 99.83 -108.13 -3.42
CA LYS A 284 101.29 -107.89 -3.44
C LYS A 284 102.00 -108.55 -2.27
N GLU A 285 101.40 -108.58 -1.09
CA GLU A 285 101.92 -109.30 0.08
C GLU A 285 101.93 -110.82 -0.17
N SER A 286 100.84 -111.37 -0.72
CA SER A 286 100.76 -112.78 -1.13
C SER A 286 101.82 -113.15 -2.19
N GLU A 287 102.03 -112.31 -3.20
CA GLU A 287 103.08 -112.49 -4.21
C GLU A 287 104.48 -112.48 -3.57
N LEU A 288 104.69 -111.61 -2.57
CA LEU A 288 105.96 -111.48 -1.88
C LEU A 288 106.24 -112.69 -0.98
N GLU A 289 105.24 -113.19 -0.25
CA GLU A 289 105.34 -114.44 0.53
C GLU A 289 105.63 -115.65 -0.37
N ALA A 290 104.97 -115.76 -1.53
CA ALA A 290 105.23 -116.83 -2.49
C ALA A 290 106.68 -116.76 -3.01
N ARG A 291 107.19 -115.56 -3.31
CA ARG A 291 108.60 -115.34 -3.71
C ARG A 291 109.58 -115.63 -2.58
N GLN A 292 109.23 -115.34 -1.33
CA GLN A 292 110.08 -115.67 -0.17
C GLN A 292 110.18 -117.18 0.06
N LYS A 293 109.06 -117.91 -0.04
CA LYS A 293 109.04 -119.39 0.04
C LYS A 293 109.87 -120.00 -1.09
N SER A 294 109.70 -119.54 -2.32
CA SER A 294 110.51 -119.98 -3.46
C SER A 294 112.02 -119.72 -3.25
N ASN A 295 112.39 -118.57 -2.69
CA ASN A 295 113.79 -118.30 -2.35
C ASN A 295 114.32 -119.19 -1.22
N ALA A 296 113.49 -119.54 -0.23
CA ALA A 296 113.87 -120.49 0.81
C ALA A 296 114.13 -121.90 0.25
N ASP A 297 113.27 -122.36 -0.68
CA ASP A 297 113.43 -123.64 -1.35
C ASP A 297 114.69 -123.67 -2.23
N LEU A 298 114.97 -122.58 -2.96
CA LEU A 298 116.20 -122.41 -3.74
C LEU A 298 117.45 -122.43 -2.84
N ARG A 299 117.42 -121.76 -1.68
CA ARG A 299 118.51 -121.81 -0.70
C ARG A 299 118.72 -123.23 -0.15
N HIS A 300 117.66 -123.99 0.09
CA HIS A 300 117.76 -125.38 0.52
C HIS A 300 118.37 -126.27 -0.58
N GLY A 301 118.00 -126.03 -1.85
CA GLY A 301 118.60 -126.68 -3.02
C GLY A 301 120.09 -126.39 -3.16
N ILE A 302 120.51 -125.12 -3.00
CA ILE A 302 121.93 -124.73 -3.03
C ILE A 302 122.72 -125.43 -1.92
N ALA A 303 122.21 -125.45 -0.68
CA ALA A 303 122.88 -126.12 0.44
C ALA A 303 123.00 -127.65 0.27
N SER A 304 122.08 -128.27 -0.49
CA SER A 304 122.18 -129.68 -0.89
C SER A 304 123.27 -129.89 -1.94
N ALA A 305 123.29 -129.04 -2.97
CA ALA A 305 124.29 -129.09 -4.04
C ALA A 305 125.72 -128.83 -3.53
N GLU A 306 125.91 -127.89 -2.61
CA GLU A 306 127.21 -127.62 -1.98
C GLU A 306 127.75 -128.82 -1.20
N ARG A 307 126.87 -129.54 -0.47
CA ARG A 307 127.24 -130.78 0.22
C ARG A 307 127.62 -131.91 -0.76
N ALA A 308 126.97 -131.98 -1.91
CA ALA A 308 127.33 -132.95 -2.96
C ALA A 308 128.69 -132.61 -3.61
N VAL A 309 128.97 -131.32 -3.86
CA VAL A 309 130.27 -130.86 -4.36
C VAL A 309 131.39 -131.10 -3.35
N GLY A 310 131.12 -130.92 -2.04
CA GLY A 310 132.07 -131.27 -0.98
C GLY A 310 132.50 -132.74 -1.02
N ARG A 311 131.53 -133.67 -1.10
CA ARG A 311 131.81 -135.11 -1.23
C ARG A 311 132.63 -135.45 -2.48
N ARG A 312 132.30 -134.84 -3.62
CA ARG A 312 133.05 -135.05 -4.87
C ARG A 312 134.50 -134.54 -4.79
N ARG A 313 134.77 -133.47 -4.03
CA ARG A 313 136.13 -132.96 -3.81
C ARG A 313 136.96 -133.87 -2.91
N GLU A 314 136.35 -134.51 -1.91
CA GLU A 314 137.01 -135.52 -1.07
C GLU A 314 137.35 -136.78 -1.86
N GLU A 315 136.41 -137.28 -2.68
CA GLU A 315 136.65 -138.39 -3.61
C GLU A 315 137.80 -138.10 -4.59
N GLN A 316 137.88 -136.87 -5.10
CA GLN A 316 138.94 -136.43 -6.00
C GLN A 316 140.31 -136.34 -5.31
N ARG A 317 140.39 -135.93 -4.04
CA ARG A 317 141.64 -135.94 -3.27
C ARG A 317 142.15 -137.36 -3.03
N ALA A 318 141.27 -138.28 -2.63
CA ALA A 318 141.65 -139.68 -2.41
C ALA A 318 142.15 -140.36 -3.68
N ALA A 319 141.55 -140.05 -4.84
CA ALA A 319 142.01 -140.55 -6.14
C ALA A 319 143.37 -139.97 -6.56
N ALA A 320 143.66 -138.72 -6.21
CA ALA A 320 144.96 -138.08 -6.51
C ALA A 320 146.10 -138.74 -5.71
N GLU A 321 145.91 -138.97 -4.41
CA GLU A 321 146.90 -139.64 -3.54
C GLU A 321 147.20 -141.08 -4.01
N ALA A 322 146.18 -141.82 -4.47
CA ALA A 322 146.35 -143.15 -5.04
C ALA A 322 147.16 -143.13 -6.36
N THR A 323 147.05 -142.06 -7.15
CA THR A 323 147.75 -141.92 -8.43
C THR A 323 149.23 -141.58 -8.22
N GLU A 324 149.56 -140.77 -7.22
CA GLU A 324 150.94 -140.44 -6.83
C GLU A 324 151.70 -141.70 -6.35
N SER A 325 151.04 -142.54 -5.54
CA SER A 325 151.58 -143.85 -5.11
C SER A 325 151.95 -144.78 -6.29
N VAL A 326 151.12 -144.80 -7.35
CA VAL A 326 151.37 -145.64 -8.54
C VAL A 326 152.50 -145.05 -9.39
N GLN A 327 152.67 -143.72 -9.42
CA GLN A 327 153.78 -143.09 -10.13
C GLN A 327 155.14 -143.41 -9.50
N GLU A 328 155.24 -143.47 -8.17
CA GLU A 328 156.45 -143.90 -7.47
C GLU A 328 156.82 -145.37 -7.78
N GLN A 329 155.82 -146.25 -7.89
CA GLN A 329 156.04 -147.66 -8.26
C GLN A 329 156.51 -147.83 -9.72
N VAL A 330 156.00 -147.01 -10.64
CA VAL A 330 156.42 -147.03 -12.06
C VAL A 330 157.84 -146.47 -12.25
N ALA A 331 158.27 -145.51 -11.43
CA ALA A 331 159.63 -144.98 -11.46
C ALA A 331 160.67 -146.04 -11.08
N GLN A 332 160.38 -146.87 -10.07
CA GLN A 332 161.25 -147.99 -9.66
C GLN A 332 161.36 -149.07 -10.75
N ALA A 333 160.27 -149.36 -11.48
CA ALA A 333 160.27 -150.33 -12.57
C ALA A 333 161.05 -149.89 -13.82
N ARG A 334 161.10 -148.57 -14.10
CA ARG A 334 161.87 -148.02 -15.24
C ARG A 334 163.38 -148.17 -15.07
N VAL A 335 163.90 -148.06 -13.85
CA VAL A 335 165.34 -148.22 -13.57
C VAL A 335 165.78 -149.68 -13.79
N ALA A 336 164.98 -150.66 -13.36
CA ALA A 336 165.26 -152.09 -13.58
C ALA A 336 165.22 -152.52 -15.06
N MET A 337 164.36 -151.89 -15.87
CA MET A 337 164.20 -152.23 -17.29
C MET A 337 165.32 -151.65 -18.18
N SER A 338 165.94 -150.55 -17.75
CA SER A 338 167.10 -149.91 -18.41
C SER A 338 168.36 -150.79 -18.36
N GLU A 339 168.61 -151.47 -17.25
CA GLU A 339 169.78 -152.36 -17.09
C GLU A 339 169.67 -153.64 -17.95
N ALA A 340 168.47 -154.18 -18.12
CA ALA A 340 168.25 -155.40 -18.92
C ALA A 340 168.35 -155.19 -20.44
N ALA A 341 168.09 -153.98 -20.94
CA ALA A 341 168.16 -153.66 -22.37
C ALA A 341 169.61 -153.61 -22.90
N ALA A 342 170.56 -153.14 -22.08
CA ALA A 342 171.97 -153.02 -22.46
C ALA A 342 172.66 -154.39 -22.70
N GLU A 343 172.21 -155.45 -22.03
CA GLU A 343 172.74 -156.81 -22.16
C GLU A 343 172.34 -157.47 -23.50
N ARG A 344 171.15 -157.14 -24.02
CA ARG A 344 170.54 -157.76 -25.21
C ARG A 344 171.21 -157.33 -26.52
N ASP A 345 171.61 -156.07 -26.62
CA ASP A 345 172.11 -155.52 -27.89
C ASP A 345 173.52 -156.00 -28.23
N ARG A 346 174.31 -156.45 -27.24
CA ARG A 346 175.61 -157.12 -27.46
C ARG A 346 175.50 -158.45 -28.23
N ARG A 347 174.37 -159.18 -28.12
CA ARG A 347 174.20 -160.50 -28.77
C ARG A 347 173.71 -160.44 -30.21
N ARG A 348 173.06 -159.35 -30.65
CA ARG A 348 172.48 -159.21 -32.01
C ARG A 348 173.50 -158.82 -33.09
N ALA A 349 174.67 -158.33 -32.72
CA ALA A 349 175.71 -157.94 -33.69
C ALA A 349 176.38 -159.14 -34.38
N GLN A 350 176.36 -160.34 -33.78
CA GLN A 350 177.09 -161.51 -34.29
C GLN A 350 176.35 -162.30 -35.39
N ILE A 351 175.02 -162.12 -35.55
CA ILE A 351 174.19 -162.98 -36.42
C ILE A 351 174.04 -162.43 -37.86
N ARG A 352 174.21 -161.12 -38.07
CA ARG A 352 173.97 -160.46 -39.36
C ARG A 352 174.95 -160.80 -40.49
N GLY A 353 176.05 -161.50 -40.23
CA GLY A 353 177.06 -161.82 -41.25
C GLY A 353 176.72 -163.00 -42.17
N ALA A 354 175.67 -163.78 -41.91
CA ALA A 354 175.47 -165.08 -42.55
C ALA A 354 174.49 -165.11 -43.75
N GLU A 355 173.65 -164.10 -43.95
CA GLU A 355 172.46 -164.24 -44.83
C GLU A 355 172.58 -163.63 -46.24
N GLU A 356 173.61 -162.82 -46.54
CA GLU A 356 173.68 -162.09 -47.83
C GLU A 356 174.08 -162.95 -49.05
N SER A 357 174.48 -164.22 -48.90
CA SER A 357 175.06 -164.99 -50.01
C SER A 357 174.08 -165.81 -50.88
N LEU A 358 172.78 -165.86 -50.56
CA LEU A 358 171.87 -166.87 -51.14
C LEU A 358 170.81 -166.35 -52.13
N GLU A 359 170.60 -165.04 -52.29
CA GLU A 359 169.52 -164.52 -53.14
C GLU A 359 169.89 -164.28 -54.62
N GLU A 360 171.16 -164.34 -55.00
CA GLU A 360 171.61 -163.89 -56.34
C GLU A 360 171.23 -164.79 -57.53
N ARG A 361 170.64 -165.99 -57.33
CA ARG A 361 170.55 -167.01 -58.41
C ARG A 361 169.17 -167.46 -58.86
N ARG A 362 168.07 -166.91 -58.35
CA ARG A 362 166.73 -167.44 -58.70
C ARG A 362 165.80 -166.52 -59.48
N ALA A 363 166.25 -165.31 -59.83
CA ALA A 363 165.50 -164.46 -60.76
C ALA A 363 165.70 -164.83 -62.25
N ALA A 364 166.68 -165.66 -62.61
CA ALA A 364 167.10 -165.81 -64.00
C ALA A 364 166.41 -166.91 -64.83
N LEU A 365 165.42 -167.65 -64.31
CA LEU A 365 164.85 -168.77 -65.08
C LEU A 365 163.38 -169.13 -64.83
N GLU A 366 162.52 -168.12 -64.65
CA GLU A 366 161.15 -168.19 -65.18
C GLU A 366 161.12 -167.99 -66.71
N ALA A 367 162.27 -167.76 -67.34
CA ALA A 367 162.34 -167.27 -68.71
C ALA A 367 162.74 -168.28 -69.80
N ALA A 368 162.62 -169.60 -69.61
CA ALA A 368 162.52 -170.54 -70.75
C ALA A 368 162.21 -172.01 -70.39
N LYS A 369 160.95 -172.27 -70.06
CA LYS A 369 160.14 -173.36 -70.67
C LYS A 369 160.58 -174.80 -70.36
N VAL A 370 159.75 -175.74 -70.82
CA VAL A 370 160.02 -177.20 -70.83
C VAL A 370 159.57 -177.95 -69.57
N LYS A 371 158.33 -177.65 -69.14
CA LYS A 371 157.29 -178.67 -69.34
C LYS A 371 156.26 -178.10 -70.32
N LEU A 372 156.53 -178.22 -71.63
CA LEU A 372 156.16 -179.42 -72.37
C LEU A 372 154.63 -179.52 -72.34
N ALA A 373 153.92 -178.56 -72.92
CA ALA A 373 153.87 -178.28 -74.36
C ALA A 373 153.34 -179.48 -75.13
N ALA A 374 152.12 -179.28 -75.64
CA ALA A 374 151.51 -179.99 -76.76
C ALA A 374 151.27 -181.48 -76.49
N ALA A 375 150.05 -181.95 -76.71
CA ALA A 375 149.73 -182.21 -78.09
C ALA A 375 148.23 -182.39 -78.28
N GLU A 376 147.59 -181.76 -79.25
CA GLU A 376 148.13 -181.06 -80.42
C GLU A 376 146.97 -180.21 -80.96
N GLU A 377 147.08 -178.89 -80.95
CA GLU A 377 147.70 -178.08 -82.00
C GLU A 377 146.62 -177.30 -82.75
N ALA A 378 146.59 -175.99 -82.50
CA ALA A 378 146.38 -174.89 -83.45
C ALA A 378 145.87 -173.69 -82.63
N ALA A 379 146.80 -173.06 -81.91
CA ALA A 379 147.27 -171.69 -82.23
C ALA A 379 146.40 -170.65 -81.52
N SER A 380 146.75 -170.14 -80.33
CA SER A 380 148.06 -169.95 -79.68
C SER A 380 147.89 -170.11 -78.16
N ARG A 381 148.75 -170.88 -77.45
CA ARG A 381 149.98 -170.41 -76.77
C ARG A 381 149.70 -169.26 -75.78
N SER A 382 150.06 -169.36 -74.49
CA SER A 382 151.42 -169.08 -73.97
C SER A 382 151.88 -167.68 -74.41
N SER A 383 152.30 -166.77 -73.51
CA SER A 383 153.18 -167.04 -72.39
C SER A 383 153.17 -165.97 -71.28
N ASP A 384 153.65 -166.41 -70.12
CA ASP A 384 154.51 -165.72 -69.15
C ASP A 384 153.98 -164.74 -68.08
N ASN A 385 154.52 -165.05 -66.89
CA ASN A 385 154.98 -164.19 -65.81
C ASN A 385 153.98 -163.51 -64.88
N LEU A 386 153.87 -164.16 -63.71
CA LEU A 386 154.30 -163.67 -62.40
C LEU A 386 154.19 -162.15 -62.18
N GLY A 387 153.26 -161.83 -61.28
CA GLY A 387 153.13 -160.55 -60.64
C GLY A 387 152.01 -160.60 -59.61
N SER A 388 152.41 -160.55 -58.34
CA SER A 388 151.61 -160.14 -57.17
C SER A 388 150.51 -161.07 -56.62
N LEU A 389 150.18 -160.76 -55.35
CA LEU A 389 149.02 -161.19 -54.54
C LEU A 389 149.13 -162.61 -53.95
N GLU A 390 148.63 -162.94 -52.75
CA GLU A 390 147.54 -162.37 -51.95
C GLU A 390 147.62 -163.02 -50.56
N ALA A 391 147.91 -162.27 -49.50
CA ALA A 391 147.88 -162.79 -48.12
C ALA A 391 146.98 -161.87 -47.29
N ALA A 392 145.73 -162.31 -47.19
CA ALA A 392 144.57 -161.54 -46.77
C ALA A 392 144.71 -160.98 -45.34
N SER A 393 144.85 -159.67 -45.31
CA SER A 393 144.69 -158.79 -44.16
C SER A 393 143.30 -158.14 -44.22
N ARG A 394 142.57 -158.25 -43.10
CA ARG A 394 141.74 -157.23 -42.43
C ARG A 394 140.60 -156.50 -43.18
N GLN A 395 139.51 -156.33 -42.42
CA GLN A 395 138.44 -155.29 -42.45
C GLN A 395 137.38 -155.37 -43.57
N MET A 396 136.10 -155.59 -43.20
CA MET A 396 134.98 -154.63 -43.45
C MET A 396 133.52 -155.16 -43.30
N ASP A 397 133.24 -156.41 -42.92
CA ASP A 397 131.83 -156.88 -42.93
C ASP A 397 131.18 -157.07 -41.57
N GLU A 398 130.98 -155.91 -40.94
CA GLU A 398 130.09 -155.63 -39.82
C GLU A 398 128.58 -155.66 -40.21
N LEU A 399 128.16 -156.38 -41.26
CA LEU A 399 126.81 -156.17 -41.83
C LEU A 399 125.88 -157.36 -42.09
N HIS A 400 126.33 -158.62 -42.10
CA HIS A 400 125.46 -159.69 -42.63
C HIS A 400 124.76 -160.62 -41.64
N ALA A 401 124.94 -160.43 -40.33
CA ALA A 401 124.04 -161.07 -39.36
C ALA A 401 122.62 -160.44 -39.31
N ARG A 402 122.39 -159.29 -39.98
CA ARG A 402 121.08 -158.60 -40.03
C ARG A 402 120.10 -159.10 -41.09
N GLU A 403 120.47 -160.03 -41.98
CA GLU A 403 119.63 -160.42 -43.12
C GLU A 403 118.68 -161.62 -42.88
N GLY A 404 118.82 -162.36 -41.77
CA GLY A 404 117.98 -163.56 -41.50
C GLY A 404 116.50 -163.29 -41.18
N ALA A 405 116.12 -162.06 -40.81
CA ALA A 405 114.76 -161.74 -40.36
C ALA A 405 113.78 -161.34 -41.47
N ARG A 406 114.26 -161.03 -42.69
CA ARG A 406 113.44 -160.36 -43.74
C ARG A 406 112.58 -161.28 -44.62
N LEU A 407 112.78 -162.60 -44.60
CA LEU A 407 112.12 -163.50 -45.56
C LEU A 407 110.84 -164.21 -45.04
N LYS A 408 110.51 -164.15 -43.74
CA LYS A 408 109.24 -164.73 -43.23
C LYS A 408 108.01 -163.81 -43.37
N GLU A 409 108.18 -162.49 -43.56
CA GLU A 409 107.05 -161.55 -43.76
C GLU A 409 106.36 -161.68 -45.13
N ARG A 410 107.10 -162.09 -46.18
CA ARG A 410 106.54 -162.17 -47.54
C ARG A 410 105.51 -163.30 -47.72
N ALA A 411 105.50 -164.32 -46.85
CA ALA A 411 104.49 -165.38 -46.88
C ALA A 411 103.11 -164.94 -46.34
N LYS A 412 103.03 -163.87 -45.54
CA LYS A 412 101.76 -163.34 -45.00
C LYS A 412 101.02 -162.37 -45.94
N ALA A 413 101.73 -161.72 -46.88
CA ALA A 413 101.14 -160.73 -47.78
C ALA A 413 100.26 -161.32 -48.90
N ALA A 414 100.44 -162.59 -49.28
CA ALA A 414 99.70 -163.21 -50.39
C ALA A 414 98.26 -163.66 -50.03
N GLY A 415 97.92 -163.80 -48.75
CA GLY A 415 96.58 -164.20 -48.30
C GLY A 415 95.56 -163.06 -48.27
N ALA A 416 95.97 -161.87 -47.86
CA ALA A 416 95.09 -160.71 -47.69
C ALA A 416 94.48 -160.18 -49.00
N LEU A 417 95.14 -160.40 -50.13
CA LEU A 417 94.69 -159.89 -51.44
C LEU A 417 93.50 -160.66 -52.05
N ARG A 418 93.21 -161.89 -51.61
CA ARG A 418 92.05 -162.67 -52.10
C ARG A 418 90.73 -162.30 -51.41
N GLU A 419 90.76 -161.88 -50.14
CA GLU A 419 89.56 -161.49 -49.40
C GLU A 419 89.02 -160.10 -49.81
N ALA A 420 89.90 -159.16 -50.18
CA ALA A 420 89.49 -157.83 -50.62
C ALA A 420 88.68 -157.84 -51.94
N LEU A 421 88.96 -158.81 -52.82
CA LEU A 421 88.38 -158.85 -54.17
C LEU A 421 86.89 -159.30 -54.14
N TYR A 422 86.50 -160.17 -53.21
CA TYR A 422 85.10 -160.58 -53.03
C TYR A 422 84.23 -159.47 -52.43
N ALA A 423 84.80 -158.63 -51.54
CA ALA A 423 84.07 -157.56 -50.88
C ALA A 423 83.62 -156.46 -51.87
N GLU A 424 84.43 -156.13 -52.88
CA GLU A 424 84.09 -155.08 -53.86
C GLU A 424 82.99 -155.50 -54.84
N THR A 425 82.94 -156.77 -55.25
CA THR A 425 81.85 -157.26 -56.12
C THR A 425 80.47 -157.23 -55.44
N ALA A 426 80.41 -157.43 -54.12
CA ALA A 426 79.16 -157.34 -53.36
C ALA A 426 78.64 -155.89 -53.25
N ARG A 427 79.54 -154.90 -53.13
CA ARG A 427 79.17 -153.47 -53.09
C ARG A 427 78.52 -152.98 -54.38
N LEU A 428 79.01 -153.46 -55.53
CA LEU A 428 78.48 -153.06 -56.84
C LEU A 428 77.01 -153.48 -57.06
N GLN A 429 76.61 -154.67 -56.59
CA GLN A 429 75.22 -155.13 -56.72
C GLN A 429 74.24 -154.34 -55.83
N ALA A 430 74.65 -153.96 -54.62
CA ALA A 430 73.82 -153.15 -53.72
C ALA A 430 73.53 -151.76 -54.31
N ALA A 431 74.51 -151.14 -54.99
CA ALA A 431 74.34 -149.84 -55.63
C ALA A 431 73.28 -149.86 -56.76
N ARG A 432 73.26 -150.91 -57.59
CA ARG A 432 72.26 -151.04 -58.67
C ARG A 432 70.82 -151.20 -58.16
N GLN A 433 70.62 -151.85 -57.02
CA GLN A 433 69.29 -151.98 -56.43
C GLN A 433 68.80 -150.65 -55.84
N ALA A 434 69.69 -149.80 -55.34
CA ALA A 434 69.35 -148.47 -54.83
C ALA A 434 68.89 -147.51 -55.95
N GLU A 435 69.55 -147.56 -57.11
CA GLU A 435 69.19 -146.74 -58.28
C GLU A 435 67.76 -147.01 -58.77
N ALA A 436 67.34 -148.28 -58.82
CA ALA A 436 65.99 -148.65 -59.24
C ALA A 436 64.89 -148.12 -58.29
N ARG A 437 65.16 -148.05 -56.99
CA ARG A 437 64.21 -147.50 -55.99
C ARG A 437 64.05 -145.98 -56.15
N LEU A 438 65.14 -145.26 -56.39
CA LEU A 438 65.10 -143.81 -56.60
C LEU A 438 64.29 -143.43 -57.84
N ALA A 439 64.38 -144.21 -58.92
CA ALA A 439 63.59 -143.97 -60.13
C ALA A 439 62.07 -144.04 -59.88
N THR A 440 61.62 -144.99 -59.03
CA THR A 440 60.19 -145.08 -58.68
C THR A 440 59.72 -143.92 -57.79
N ASP A 441 60.57 -143.45 -56.87
CA ASP A 441 60.26 -142.32 -56.00
C ASP A 441 60.13 -141.01 -56.79
N ILE A 442 61.00 -140.81 -57.78
CA ILE A 442 60.95 -139.65 -58.69
C ILE A 442 59.61 -139.60 -59.44
N ALA A 443 59.16 -140.72 -60.00
CA ALA A 443 57.89 -140.80 -60.71
C ALA A 443 56.68 -140.51 -59.80
N GLY A 444 56.75 -140.89 -58.52
CA GLY A 444 55.75 -140.55 -57.50
C GLY A 444 55.72 -139.06 -57.18
N ALA A 445 56.90 -138.44 -56.99
CA ALA A 445 57.04 -137.01 -56.71
C ALA A 445 56.51 -136.12 -57.85
N GLU A 446 56.73 -136.51 -59.11
CA GLU A 446 56.24 -135.76 -60.27
C GLU A 446 54.70 -135.71 -60.37
N ARG A 447 54.00 -136.75 -59.91
CA ARG A 447 52.53 -136.75 -59.86
C ARG A 447 52.01 -135.84 -58.76
N LEU A 448 52.66 -135.86 -57.59
CA LEU A 448 52.38 -134.95 -56.47
C LEU A 448 52.59 -133.49 -56.88
N LEU A 449 53.68 -133.19 -57.60
CA LEU A 449 53.97 -131.84 -58.08
C LEU A 449 52.86 -131.30 -59.00
N ARG A 450 52.32 -132.14 -59.89
CA ARG A 450 51.20 -131.76 -60.76
C ARG A 450 49.93 -131.46 -59.98
N ASN A 451 49.59 -132.26 -58.97
CA ASN A 451 48.42 -132.01 -58.12
C ASN A 451 48.58 -130.69 -57.33
N SER A 452 49.76 -130.46 -56.76
CA SER A 452 50.07 -129.22 -56.05
C SER A 452 49.98 -127.98 -56.95
N ARG A 453 50.46 -128.06 -58.21
CA ARG A 453 50.33 -126.96 -59.18
C ARG A 453 48.87 -126.59 -59.48
N TYR A 454 47.99 -127.59 -59.62
CA TYR A 454 46.56 -127.33 -59.80
C TYR A 454 45.95 -126.63 -58.58
N ARG A 455 46.36 -127.03 -57.37
CA ARG A 455 45.92 -126.42 -56.12
C ARG A 455 46.40 -124.98 -55.94
N VAL A 456 47.62 -124.67 -56.41
CA VAL A 456 48.15 -123.30 -56.47
C VAL A 456 47.27 -122.43 -57.37
N GLY A 457 46.91 -122.91 -58.57
CA GLY A 457 46.01 -122.15 -59.47
C GLY A 457 44.65 -121.81 -58.84
N GLN A 458 44.06 -122.73 -58.09
CA GLN A 458 42.80 -122.45 -57.36
C GLN A 458 42.95 -121.43 -56.23
N LEU A 459 44.12 -121.37 -55.59
CA LEU A 459 44.40 -120.38 -54.54
C LEU A 459 44.67 -118.99 -55.14
N ASP A 460 45.32 -118.92 -56.30
CA ASP A 460 45.57 -117.66 -57.00
C ASP A 460 44.27 -116.99 -57.44
N GLU A 461 43.29 -117.73 -58.00
CA GLU A 461 41.98 -117.19 -58.33
C GLU A 461 41.25 -116.63 -57.10
N LYS A 462 41.35 -117.31 -55.95
CA LYS A 462 40.75 -116.84 -54.69
C LYS A 462 41.44 -115.56 -54.18
N ALA A 463 42.76 -115.49 -54.28
CA ALA A 463 43.52 -114.30 -53.91
C ALA A 463 43.16 -113.10 -54.79
N GLN A 464 42.92 -113.32 -56.09
CA GLN A 464 42.48 -112.27 -57.01
C GLN A 464 41.11 -111.70 -56.64
N ARG A 465 40.14 -112.57 -56.34
CA ARG A 465 38.81 -112.14 -55.85
C ARG A 465 38.90 -111.39 -54.52
N GLN A 466 39.78 -111.81 -53.61
CA GLN A 466 39.99 -111.09 -52.35
C GLN A 466 40.59 -109.70 -52.56
N ARG A 467 41.48 -109.51 -53.54
CA ARG A 467 42.02 -108.19 -53.89
C ARG A 467 40.94 -107.24 -54.42
N GLU A 468 40.02 -107.73 -55.23
CA GLU A 468 38.88 -106.93 -55.71
C GLU A 468 37.98 -106.46 -54.56
N VAL A 469 37.68 -107.36 -53.62
CA VAL A 469 36.91 -107.02 -52.41
C VAL A 469 37.63 -105.98 -51.55
N LEU A 470 38.95 -106.14 -51.35
CA LEU A 470 39.75 -105.15 -50.61
C LEU A 470 39.73 -103.78 -51.30
N TYR A 471 39.84 -103.74 -52.63
CA TYR A 471 39.80 -102.48 -53.38
C TYR A 471 38.46 -101.76 -53.22
N THR A 472 37.35 -102.50 -53.25
CA THR A 472 36.03 -101.91 -52.99
C THR A 472 35.87 -101.42 -51.55
N ALA A 473 36.43 -102.14 -50.57
CA ALA A 473 36.41 -101.74 -49.17
C ALA A 473 37.26 -100.47 -48.93
N ASP A 474 38.45 -100.38 -49.53
CA ASP A 474 39.34 -99.21 -49.42
C ASP A 474 38.69 -97.95 -50.01
N PHE A 475 38.00 -98.07 -51.14
CA PHE A 475 37.26 -96.94 -51.72
C PHE A 475 36.16 -96.44 -50.79
N GLN A 476 35.39 -97.35 -50.17
CA GLN A 476 34.36 -96.98 -49.19
C GLN A 476 34.97 -96.37 -47.93
N LEU A 477 36.12 -96.89 -47.47
CA LEU A 477 36.84 -96.36 -46.31
C LEU A 477 37.30 -94.92 -46.56
N GLN A 478 37.86 -94.61 -47.73
CA GLN A 478 38.26 -93.25 -48.10
C GLN A 478 37.07 -92.28 -48.15
N LEU A 479 35.91 -92.74 -48.63
CA LEU A 479 34.70 -91.93 -48.65
C LEU A 479 34.21 -91.61 -47.23
N MET A 480 34.26 -92.60 -46.33
CA MET A 480 33.91 -92.42 -44.92
C MET A 480 34.92 -91.54 -44.19
N GLN A 481 36.22 -91.69 -44.43
CA GLN A 481 37.26 -90.84 -43.85
C GLN A 481 37.09 -89.38 -44.25
N ARG A 482 36.71 -89.08 -45.51
CA ARG A 482 36.38 -87.72 -45.94
C ARG A 482 35.14 -87.15 -45.23
N LYS A 483 34.10 -87.97 -45.02
CA LYS A 483 32.90 -87.54 -44.28
C LYS A 483 33.20 -87.31 -42.80
N VAL A 484 33.99 -88.17 -42.18
CA VAL A 484 34.43 -88.03 -40.78
C VAL A 484 35.32 -86.81 -40.62
N ALA A 485 36.31 -86.57 -41.49
CA ALA A 485 37.15 -85.36 -41.45
C ALA A 485 36.33 -84.08 -41.53
N ARG A 486 35.26 -84.07 -42.34
CA ARG A 486 34.34 -82.94 -42.45
C ARG A 486 33.46 -82.78 -41.19
N ALA A 487 33.05 -83.89 -40.56
CA ALA A 487 32.27 -83.88 -39.33
C ALA A 487 33.11 -83.52 -38.07
N THR A 488 34.40 -83.86 -38.05
CA THR A 488 35.33 -83.53 -36.96
C THR A 488 35.93 -82.12 -37.04
N GLY A 489 35.47 -81.31 -38.00
CA GLY A 489 35.80 -79.88 -38.08
C GLY A 489 36.98 -79.52 -38.98
N VAL A 490 37.57 -80.48 -39.69
CA VAL A 490 38.61 -80.20 -40.69
C VAL A 490 37.94 -79.75 -41.99
N ARG A 491 37.80 -78.43 -42.14
CA ARG A 491 37.37 -77.77 -43.38
C ARG A 491 38.57 -77.51 -44.30
N SER A 492 38.30 -77.27 -45.58
CA SER A 492 39.35 -76.86 -46.53
C SER A 492 40.03 -75.56 -46.03
N ALA A 493 41.31 -75.38 -46.35
CA ALA A 493 42.06 -74.17 -45.95
C ALA A 493 41.38 -72.89 -46.47
N GLU A 494 40.79 -72.95 -47.66
CA GLU A 494 40.01 -71.86 -48.27
C GLU A 494 38.75 -71.53 -47.46
N GLU A 495 37.93 -72.53 -47.14
CA GLU A 495 36.72 -72.35 -46.31
C GLU A 495 37.07 -71.81 -44.91
N GLN A 496 38.17 -72.25 -44.30
CA GLN A 496 38.63 -71.69 -43.02
C GLN A 496 39.06 -70.23 -43.13
N THR A 497 39.75 -69.85 -44.22
CA THR A 497 40.17 -68.46 -44.42
C THR A 497 38.97 -67.54 -44.66
N GLU A 498 37.98 -67.97 -45.45
CA GLU A 498 36.74 -67.23 -45.67
C GLU A 498 35.94 -67.08 -44.38
N LEU A 499 35.76 -68.15 -43.61
CA LEU A 499 35.03 -68.08 -42.34
C LEU A 499 35.75 -67.23 -41.29
N LYS A 500 37.08 -67.30 -41.20
CA LYS A 500 37.86 -66.41 -40.33
C LYS A 500 37.75 -64.95 -40.77
N SER A 501 37.73 -64.69 -42.08
CA SER A 501 37.51 -63.34 -42.61
C SER A 501 36.10 -62.82 -42.27
N GLN A 502 35.08 -63.68 -42.40
CA GLN A 502 33.70 -63.35 -42.04
C GLN A 502 33.55 -63.11 -40.54
N ILE A 503 34.16 -63.95 -39.69
CA ILE A 503 34.21 -63.76 -38.25
C ILE A 503 34.89 -62.43 -37.91
N ALA A 504 36.01 -62.11 -38.54
CA ALA A 504 36.70 -60.83 -38.32
C ALA A 504 35.85 -59.64 -38.75
N THR A 505 35.15 -59.71 -39.88
CA THR A 505 34.22 -58.65 -40.31
C THR A 505 33.04 -58.51 -39.35
N LEU A 506 32.45 -59.62 -38.89
CA LEU A 506 31.32 -59.61 -37.95
C LEU A 506 31.76 -59.13 -36.57
N GLN A 507 32.95 -59.49 -36.10
CA GLN A 507 33.54 -58.96 -34.86
C GLN A 507 33.78 -57.46 -34.96
N ARG A 508 34.32 -56.99 -36.09
CA ARG A 508 34.53 -55.56 -36.34
C ARG A 508 33.21 -54.80 -36.40
N GLN A 509 32.18 -55.38 -37.01
CA GLN A 509 30.82 -54.81 -37.01
C GLN A 509 30.21 -54.80 -35.60
N LEU A 510 30.40 -55.87 -34.82
CA LEU A 510 29.92 -55.95 -33.44
C LEU A 510 30.61 -54.92 -32.53
N GLU A 511 31.92 -54.74 -32.68
CA GLU A 511 32.68 -53.71 -31.96
C GLU A 511 32.25 -52.30 -32.37
N GLN A 512 32.05 -52.05 -33.67
CA GLN A 512 31.53 -50.77 -34.16
C GLN A 512 30.12 -50.51 -33.62
N GLN A 513 29.22 -51.49 -33.69
CA GLN A 513 27.87 -51.36 -33.15
C GLN A 513 27.88 -51.19 -31.63
N GLY A 514 28.73 -51.94 -30.91
CA GLY A 514 28.94 -51.79 -29.48
C GLY A 514 29.47 -50.40 -29.10
N ALA A 515 30.41 -49.84 -29.87
CA ALA A 515 30.90 -48.48 -29.69
C ALA A 515 29.80 -47.44 -29.95
N THR A 516 29.02 -47.60 -31.02
CA THR A 516 27.88 -46.71 -31.30
C THR A 516 26.81 -46.79 -30.22
N ALA A 517 26.49 -47.97 -29.70
CA ALA A 517 25.52 -48.16 -28.63
C ALA A 517 26.00 -47.53 -27.32
N ARG A 518 27.29 -47.66 -26.97
CA ARG A 518 27.88 -46.98 -25.80
C ARG A 518 27.82 -45.46 -25.93
N MET A 519 28.20 -44.94 -27.10
CA MET A 519 28.14 -43.50 -27.40
C MET A 519 26.70 -42.97 -27.31
N LEU A 520 25.73 -43.69 -27.89
CA LEU A 520 24.32 -43.34 -27.81
C LEU A 520 23.78 -43.41 -26.38
N SER A 521 24.17 -44.41 -25.58
CA SER A 521 23.81 -44.49 -24.16
C SER A 521 24.39 -43.32 -23.35
N GLU A 522 25.64 -42.91 -23.62
CA GLU A 522 26.22 -41.72 -22.98
C GLU A 522 25.52 -40.43 -23.40
N GLN A 523 25.16 -40.30 -24.67
CA GLN A 523 24.36 -39.18 -25.17
C GLN A 523 22.96 -39.17 -24.54
N GLU A 524 22.29 -40.31 -24.44
CA GLU A 524 20.98 -40.44 -23.79
C GLU A 524 21.07 -40.04 -22.32
N LYS A 525 22.12 -40.48 -21.59
CA LYS A 525 22.36 -40.05 -20.20
C LYS A 525 22.61 -38.55 -20.10
N ARG A 526 23.40 -37.97 -21.00
CA ARG A 526 23.63 -36.51 -21.04
C ARG A 526 22.34 -35.76 -21.30
N LEU A 527 21.58 -36.14 -22.33
CA LEU A 527 20.30 -35.53 -22.67
C LEU A 527 19.26 -35.71 -21.56
N SER A 528 19.23 -36.87 -20.89
CA SER A 528 18.35 -37.11 -19.73
C SER A 528 18.71 -36.17 -18.57
N ASN A 529 19.99 -35.97 -18.29
CA ASN A 529 20.45 -35.04 -17.26
C ASN A 529 20.18 -33.58 -17.64
N GLU A 530 20.36 -33.21 -18.91
CA GLU A 530 20.02 -31.88 -19.43
C GLU A 530 18.52 -31.64 -19.36
N LEU A 531 17.68 -32.61 -19.73
CA LEU A 531 16.23 -32.57 -19.59
C LEU A 531 15.82 -32.38 -18.13
N LYS A 532 16.42 -33.12 -17.19
CA LYS A 532 16.16 -32.92 -15.75
C LYS A 532 16.55 -31.54 -15.27
N ARG A 533 17.68 -30.98 -15.73
CA ARG A 533 18.10 -29.61 -15.41
C ARG A 533 17.15 -28.58 -16.01
N ALA A 534 16.71 -28.78 -17.26
CA ALA A 534 15.76 -27.91 -17.92
C ALA A 534 14.41 -27.91 -17.20
N ARG A 535 13.88 -29.08 -16.80
CA ARG A 535 12.65 -29.20 -16.01
C ARG A 535 12.75 -28.51 -14.66
N ARG A 536 13.86 -28.66 -13.94
CA ARG A 536 14.07 -27.93 -12.67
C ARG A 536 14.08 -26.41 -12.88
N ARG A 537 14.73 -25.92 -13.93
CA ARG A 537 14.71 -24.50 -14.28
C ARG A 537 13.31 -24.02 -14.67
N GLU A 538 12.55 -24.85 -15.39
CA GLU A 538 11.15 -24.57 -15.72
C GLU A 538 10.29 -24.48 -14.46
N GLU A 539 10.45 -25.41 -13.51
CA GLU A 539 9.79 -25.36 -12.19
C GLU A 539 10.19 -24.09 -11.41
N GLU A 540 11.49 -23.75 -11.36
CA GLU A 540 11.97 -22.52 -10.72
C GLU A 540 11.34 -21.28 -11.37
N VAL A 541 11.38 -21.16 -12.70
CA VAL A 541 10.81 -20.02 -13.45
C VAL A 541 9.30 -19.94 -13.28
N THR A 542 8.58 -21.06 -13.29
CA THR A 542 7.11 -21.06 -13.08
C THR A 542 6.74 -20.66 -11.65
N THR A 543 7.53 -21.06 -10.65
CA THR A 543 7.32 -20.58 -9.27
C THR A 543 7.63 -19.08 -9.12
N GLU A 544 8.68 -18.58 -9.77
CA GLU A 544 8.96 -17.14 -9.80
C GLU A 544 7.88 -16.37 -10.54
N GLU A 545 7.39 -16.88 -11.68
CA GLU A 545 6.30 -16.29 -12.43
C GLU A 545 5.02 -16.21 -11.60
N ALA A 546 4.67 -17.28 -10.88
CA ALA A 546 3.53 -17.28 -9.97
C ALA A 546 3.70 -16.25 -8.84
N ARG A 547 4.91 -16.13 -8.28
CA ARG A 547 5.22 -15.14 -7.24
C ARG A 547 5.13 -13.71 -7.78
N LEU A 548 5.67 -13.45 -8.97
CA LEU A 548 5.62 -12.15 -9.62
C LEU A 548 4.19 -11.77 -10.01
N ARG A 549 3.39 -12.72 -10.52
CA ARG A 549 1.97 -12.49 -10.79
C ARG A 549 1.21 -12.12 -9.50
N ALA A 550 1.42 -12.86 -8.41
CA ALA A 550 0.82 -12.52 -7.12
C ALA A 550 1.25 -11.12 -6.61
N ALA A 551 2.50 -10.73 -6.84
CA ALA A 551 2.99 -9.39 -6.51
C ALA A 551 2.37 -8.30 -7.41
N ILE A 552 2.20 -8.57 -8.70
CA ILE A 552 1.51 -7.67 -9.64
C ILE A 552 0.05 -7.50 -9.21
N ASP A 553 -0.67 -8.59 -8.95
CA ASP A 553 -2.06 -8.56 -8.51
C ASP A 553 -2.23 -7.74 -7.22
N ALA A 554 -1.30 -7.90 -6.26
CA ALA A 554 -1.30 -7.10 -5.03
C ALA A 554 -1.11 -5.60 -5.31
N VAL A 555 -0.13 -5.25 -6.16
CA VAL A 555 0.12 -3.85 -6.55
C VAL A 555 -1.03 -3.27 -7.36
N GLU A 556 -1.71 -4.07 -8.19
CA GLU A 556 -2.91 -3.65 -8.92
C GLU A 556 -4.06 -3.34 -7.96
N VAL A 557 -4.29 -4.19 -6.95
CA VAL A 557 -5.29 -3.92 -5.90
C VAL A 557 -4.95 -2.61 -5.18
N ASP A 558 -3.71 -2.41 -4.76
CA ASP A 558 -3.26 -1.17 -4.11
C ASP A 558 -3.47 0.05 -5.02
N ASN A 559 -3.16 -0.07 -6.32
CA ASN A 559 -3.41 0.98 -7.30
C ASN A 559 -4.90 1.30 -7.43
N THR A 560 -5.78 0.29 -7.46
CA THR A 560 -7.23 0.53 -7.55
C THR A 560 -7.78 1.19 -6.28
N LEU A 561 -7.25 0.83 -5.11
CA LEU A 561 -7.58 1.47 -3.83
C LEU A 561 -7.10 2.91 -3.80
N ALA A 562 -5.85 3.17 -4.19
CA ALA A 562 -5.29 4.51 -4.30
C ALA A 562 -6.09 5.38 -5.28
N GLN A 563 -6.47 4.85 -6.45
CA GLN A 563 -7.32 5.57 -7.40
C GLN A 563 -8.70 5.91 -6.83
N LYS A 564 -9.33 4.98 -6.08
CA LYS A 564 -10.60 5.25 -5.38
C LYS A 564 -10.42 6.34 -4.32
N GLN A 565 -9.34 6.29 -3.55
CA GLN A 565 -9.00 7.29 -2.54
C GLN A 565 -8.80 8.67 -3.19
N ILE A 566 -8.03 8.75 -4.28
CA ILE A 566 -7.81 9.99 -5.03
C ILE A 566 -9.12 10.56 -5.56
N LYS A 567 -10.01 9.72 -6.12
CA LYS A 567 -11.34 10.18 -6.58
C LYS A 567 -12.18 10.73 -5.43
N LYS A 568 -12.17 10.07 -4.28
CA LYS A 568 -12.88 10.52 -3.07
C LYS A 568 -12.33 11.86 -2.57
N GLU A 569 -11.01 11.99 -2.46
CA GLU A 569 -10.38 13.25 -2.05
C GLU A 569 -10.61 14.38 -3.06
N ALA A 570 -10.61 14.08 -4.36
CA ALA A 570 -10.95 15.06 -5.39
C ALA A 570 -12.38 15.57 -5.25
N GLN A 571 -13.35 14.68 -4.98
CA GLN A 571 -14.74 15.04 -4.70
C GLN A 571 -14.85 15.91 -3.45
N GLN A 572 -14.22 15.50 -2.33
CA GLN A 572 -14.19 16.28 -1.09
C GLN A 572 -13.57 17.67 -1.28
N ARG A 573 -12.48 17.77 -2.06
CA ARG A 573 -11.86 19.05 -2.39
C ARG A 573 -12.82 19.94 -3.20
N GLN A 574 -13.56 19.35 -4.14
CA GLN A 574 -14.51 20.08 -4.96
C GLN A 574 -15.70 20.58 -4.13
N GLU A 575 -16.24 19.74 -3.24
CA GLU A 575 -17.27 20.13 -2.26
C GLU A 575 -16.77 21.26 -1.34
N ALA A 576 -15.56 21.16 -0.81
CA ALA A 576 -14.96 22.20 0.02
C ALA A 576 -14.75 23.51 -0.74
N THR A 577 -14.38 23.43 -2.03
CA THR A 577 -14.23 24.62 -2.89
C THR A 577 -15.58 25.30 -3.11
N VAL A 578 -16.63 24.52 -3.41
CA VAL A 578 -18.00 25.04 -3.55
C VAL A 578 -18.48 25.67 -2.24
N ALA A 579 -18.25 25.02 -1.10
CA ALA A 579 -18.58 25.58 0.21
C ALA A 579 -17.84 26.89 0.48
N ALA A 580 -16.56 26.98 0.14
CA ALA A 580 -15.77 28.21 0.27
C ALA A 580 -16.32 29.34 -0.63
N ASP A 581 -16.74 29.02 -1.85
CA ASP A 581 -17.32 30.00 -2.76
C ASP A 581 -18.72 30.45 -2.32
N LEU A 582 -19.53 29.57 -1.74
CA LEU A 582 -20.79 29.93 -1.09
C LEU A 582 -20.55 30.88 0.10
N LEU A 583 -19.58 30.58 0.95
CA LEU A 583 -19.19 31.47 2.05
C LEU A 583 -18.68 32.82 1.55
N ARG A 584 -17.91 32.85 0.46
CA ARG A 584 -17.49 34.12 -0.18
C ARG A 584 -18.69 34.93 -0.69
N LEU A 585 -19.69 34.27 -1.26
CA LEU A 585 -20.94 34.91 -1.68
C LEU A 585 -21.72 35.47 -0.48
N GLU A 586 -21.82 34.72 0.61
CA GLU A 586 -22.44 35.21 1.85
C GLU A 586 -21.70 36.41 2.43
N VAL A 587 -20.37 36.36 2.49
CA VAL A 587 -19.54 37.49 2.92
C VAL A 587 -19.78 38.70 2.02
N LYS A 588 -19.90 38.52 0.69
CA LYS A 588 -20.20 39.62 -0.22
C LYS A 588 -21.59 40.21 0.05
N LYS A 589 -22.62 39.37 0.22
CA LYS A 589 -23.98 39.82 0.58
C LYS A 589 -24.01 40.58 1.91
N LEU A 590 -23.29 40.09 2.92
CA LEU A 590 -23.19 40.76 4.23
C LEU A 590 -22.45 42.09 4.11
N ARG A 591 -21.41 42.18 3.29
CA ARG A 591 -20.70 43.45 3.01
C ARG A 591 -21.59 44.46 2.30
N GLU A 592 -22.38 44.03 1.33
CA GLU A 592 -23.34 44.89 0.63
C GLU A 592 -24.45 45.36 1.57
N ALA A 593 -25.01 44.47 2.40
CA ALA A 593 -25.98 44.84 3.42
C ALA A 593 -25.39 45.81 4.47
N LEU A 594 -24.13 45.62 4.85
CA LEU A 594 -23.42 46.54 5.74
C LEU A 594 -23.23 47.90 5.08
N HIS A 595 -22.77 47.96 3.82
CA HIS A 595 -22.66 49.22 3.07
C HIS A 595 -24.01 49.93 2.98
N GLY A 596 -25.09 49.21 2.64
CA GLY A 596 -26.43 49.80 2.60
C GLY A 596 -26.89 50.36 3.95
N ARG A 597 -26.53 49.71 5.07
CA ARG A 597 -26.77 50.25 6.42
C ARG A 597 -25.89 51.47 6.71
N THR A 598 -24.63 51.45 6.33
CA THR A 598 -23.70 52.57 6.50
C THR A 598 -24.17 53.80 5.72
N ASP A 599 -24.58 53.62 4.46
CA ASP A 599 -25.15 54.69 3.63
C ASP A 599 -26.45 55.23 4.24
N GLY A 600 -27.30 54.34 4.77
CA GLY A 600 -28.51 54.73 5.49
C GLY A 600 -28.21 55.57 6.74
N VAL A 601 -27.22 55.16 7.54
CA VAL A 601 -26.77 55.92 8.72
C VAL A 601 -26.19 57.26 8.30
N PHE A 602 -25.33 57.30 7.29
CA PHE A 602 -24.76 58.54 6.75
C PHE A 602 -25.85 59.50 6.26
N GLY A 603 -26.86 58.99 5.56
CA GLY A 603 -28.02 59.78 5.13
C GLY A 603 -28.83 60.34 6.29
N LEU A 604 -29.05 59.56 7.36
CA LEU A 604 -29.72 60.01 8.58
C LEU A 604 -28.89 61.03 9.35
N GLU A 605 -27.58 60.84 9.46
CA GLU A 605 -26.66 61.80 10.08
C GLU A 605 -26.67 63.12 9.33
N ASN A 606 -26.57 63.09 7.99
CA ASN A 606 -26.66 64.29 7.17
C ASN A 606 -28.01 65.00 7.37
N ARG A 607 -29.12 64.27 7.37
CA ARG A 607 -30.45 64.85 7.63
C ARG A 607 -30.58 65.43 9.03
N LYS A 608 -30.01 64.78 10.04
CA LYS A 608 -29.93 65.30 11.42
C LYS A 608 -29.12 66.58 11.46
N SER A 609 -27.96 66.63 10.83
CA SER A 609 -27.12 67.84 10.75
C SER A 609 -27.85 68.98 10.03
N GLN A 610 -28.53 68.71 8.92
CA GLN A 610 -29.35 69.70 8.21
C GLN A 610 -30.48 70.25 9.10
N LEU A 611 -31.20 69.37 9.83
CA LEU A 611 -32.23 69.79 10.76
C LEU A 611 -31.67 70.60 11.94
N GLN A 612 -30.50 70.21 12.47
CA GLN A 612 -29.83 70.96 13.53
C GLN A 612 -29.42 72.36 13.07
N LEU A 613 -28.86 72.48 11.86
CA LEU A 613 -28.53 73.78 11.26
C LEU A 613 -29.78 74.62 11.04
N SER A 614 -30.83 74.07 10.43
CA SER A 614 -32.10 74.77 10.22
C SER A 614 -32.77 75.20 11.53
N MET A 615 -32.70 74.37 12.58
CA MET A 615 -33.19 74.74 13.92
C MET A 615 -32.36 75.85 14.55
N ALA A 616 -31.03 75.84 14.40
CA ALA A 616 -30.16 76.89 14.89
C ALA A 616 -30.41 78.22 14.17
N GLU A 617 -30.58 78.19 12.84
CA GLU A 617 -30.98 79.35 12.04
C GLU A 617 -32.33 79.90 12.52
N ARG A 618 -33.33 79.02 12.69
CA ARG A 618 -34.66 79.45 13.15
C ARG A 618 -34.64 80.01 14.56
N GLN A 619 -33.80 79.46 15.45
CA GLN A 619 -33.59 80.02 16.79
C GLN A 619 -32.98 81.41 16.73
N GLU A 620 -32.00 81.63 15.86
CA GLU A 620 -31.37 82.93 15.69
C GLU A 620 -32.33 83.95 15.07
N GLU A 621 -33.13 83.55 14.07
CA GLU A 621 -34.22 84.37 13.53
C GLU A 621 -35.22 84.78 14.63
N ILE A 622 -35.65 83.83 15.47
CA ILE A 622 -36.56 84.12 16.60
C ILE A 622 -35.89 85.08 17.59
N LYS A 623 -34.60 84.92 17.90
CA LYS A 623 -33.88 85.84 18.78
C LYS A 623 -33.85 87.25 18.19
N VAL A 624 -33.47 87.40 16.92
CA VAL A 624 -33.47 88.70 16.24
C VAL A 624 -34.86 89.33 16.26
N HIS A 625 -35.92 88.58 15.93
CA HIS A 625 -37.30 89.07 16.04
C HIS A 625 -37.67 89.49 17.47
N THR A 626 -37.26 88.70 18.47
CA THR A 626 -37.51 89.00 19.88
C THR A 626 -36.79 90.28 20.31
N ASP A 627 -35.55 90.48 19.87
CA ASP A 627 -34.77 91.67 20.19
C ASP A 627 -35.31 92.92 19.47
N VAL A 628 -35.81 92.78 18.24
CA VAL A 628 -36.55 93.84 17.56
C VAL A 628 -37.82 94.21 18.34
N LEU A 629 -38.60 93.22 18.78
CA LEU A 629 -39.80 93.47 19.59
C LEU A 629 -39.46 94.11 20.93
N ARG A 630 -38.37 93.71 21.59
CA ARG A 630 -37.88 94.37 22.83
C ARG A 630 -37.47 95.82 22.56
N ALA A 631 -36.79 96.08 21.45
CA ALA A 631 -36.42 97.44 21.07
C ALA A 631 -37.65 98.31 20.77
N GLN A 632 -38.66 97.77 20.08
CA GLN A 632 -39.94 98.44 19.85
C GLN A 632 -40.69 98.71 21.16
N LEU A 633 -40.74 97.73 22.07
CA LEU A 633 -41.33 97.91 23.40
C LEU A 633 -40.64 99.04 24.17
N LYS A 634 -39.31 99.04 24.20
CA LYS A 634 -38.51 100.09 24.86
C LYS A 634 -38.77 101.46 24.23
N ALA A 635 -38.83 101.55 22.90
CA ALA A 635 -39.15 102.80 22.21
C ALA A 635 -40.55 103.31 22.59
N ALA A 636 -41.55 102.43 22.62
CA ALA A 636 -42.91 102.77 23.06
C ALA A 636 -42.98 103.16 24.55
N GLU A 637 -42.19 102.51 25.41
CA GLU A 637 -42.08 102.89 26.83
C GLU A 637 -41.42 104.26 27.01
N ASP A 638 -40.38 104.57 26.23
CA ASP A 638 -39.73 105.88 26.20
C ASP A 638 -40.69 106.96 25.70
N GLU A 639 -41.48 106.69 24.66
CA GLU A 639 -42.56 107.57 24.20
C GLU A 639 -43.63 107.78 25.26
N ARG A 640 -44.09 106.71 25.92
CA ARG A 640 -45.02 106.80 27.05
C ARG A 640 -44.44 107.64 28.18
N SER A 641 -43.16 107.47 28.50
CA SER A 641 -42.45 108.25 29.52
C SER A 641 -42.37 109.73 29.15
N ARG A 642 -42.04 110.05 27.88
CA ARG A 642 -42.06 111.41 27.35
C ARG A 642 -43.46 112.04 27.43
N ALA A 643 -44.49 111.30 27.02
CA ALA A 643 -45.88 111.74 27.08
C ALA A 643 -46.33 111.98 28.54
N LYS A 644 -45.95 111.10 29.47
CA LYS A 644 -46.20 111.30 30.91
C LYS A 644 -45.51 112.55 31.44
N LYS A 645 -44.24 112.79 31.08
CA LYS A 645 -43.54 114.03 31.47
C LYS A 645 -44.24 115.27 30.92
N ALA A 646 -44.60 115.26 29.64
CA ALA A 646 -45.36 116.35 29.03
C ALA A 646 -46.72 116.57 29.74
N LEU A 647 -47.44 115.50 30.09
CA LEU A 647 -48.68 115.59 30.86
C LEU A 647 -48.44 116.22 32.24
N THR A 648 -47.39 115.80 32.97
CA THR A 648 -47.07 116.38 34.28
C THR A 648 -46.72 117.86 34.19
N GLU A 649 -45.99 118.30 33.15
CA GLU A 649 -45.71 119.72 32.91
C GLU A 649 -46.99 120.51 32.61
N ARG A 650 -47.93 119.91 31.86
CA ARG A 650 -49.23 120.54 31.56
C ARG A 650 -50.11 120.63 32.80
N LEU A 651 -50.15 119.59 33.64
CA LEU A 651 -50.85 119.61 34.93
C LEU A 651 -50.28 120.70 35.85
N LEU A 652 -48.96 120.77 36.01
CA LEU A 652 -48.32 121.86 36.77
C LEU A 652 -48.64 123.24 36.20
N ARG A 653 -48.81 123.37 34.88
CA ARG A 653 -49.23 124.62 34.25
C ARG A 653 -50.68 124.96 34.58
N VAL A 654 -51.57 123.97 34.58
CA VAL A 654 -52.98 124.13 35.00
C VAL A 654 -53.04 124.52 36.48
N ASP A 655 -52.31 123.85 37.37
CA ASP A 655 -52.27 124.18 38.79
C ASP A 655 -51.80 125.61 39.03
N ARG A 656 -50.76 126.07 38.30
CA ARG A 656 -50.32 127.48 38.35
C ARG A 656 -51.39 128.46 37.88
N LEU A 657 -52.18 128.10 36.87
CA LEU A 657 -53.29 128.94 36.38
C LEU A 657 -54.47 128.95 37.37
N SER A 658 -54.81 127.80 37.94
CA SER A 658 -55.84 127.66 38.98
C SER A 658 -55.48 128.43 40.25
N ALA A 659 -54.23 128.33 40.71
CA ALA A 659 -53.74 129.14 41.83
C ALA A 659 -53.79 130.65 41.51
N LYS A 660 -53.62 131.05 40.24
CA LYS A 660 -53.77 132.44 39.81
C LYS A 660 -55.23 132.89 39.82
N SER A 661 -56.19 132.05 39.40
CA SER A 661 -57.63 132.39 39.47
C SER A 661 -58.13 132.45 40.90
N ALA A 662 -57.74 131.50 41.76
CA ALA A 662 -58.09 131.53 43.19
C ALA A 662 -57.58 132.79 43.91
N ASN A 663 -56.36 133.25 43.59
CA ASN A 663 -55.84 134.52 44.10
C ASN A 663 -56.57 135.76 43.55
N LEU A 664 -57.21 135.68 42.39
CA LEU A 664 -58.06 136.78 41.88
C LEU A 664 -59.41 136.81 42.60
N GLU A 665 -60.01 135.65 42.86
CA GLU A 665 -61.26 135.51 43.60
C GLU A 665 -61.12 135.99 45.06
N GLY A 666 -59.98 135.72 45.71
CA GLY A 666 -59.70 136.20 47.07
C GLY A 666 -59.52 137.72 47.24
N LYS A 667 -59.46 138.51 46.14
CA LYS A 667 -59.36 139.97 46.20
C LYS A 667 -60.72 140.69 46.16
N LEU A 668 -61.81 140.01 45.78
CA LEU A 668 -63.18 140.50 45.93
C LEU A 668 -63.64 140.12 47.35
N GLY A 669 -63.91 141.10 48.21
CA GLY A 669 -64.25 140.90 49.62
C GLY A 669 -65.50 140.04 49.89
N THR A 670 -65.74 139.76 51.17
CA THR A 670 -66.84 138.92 51.68
C THR A 670 -67.76 139.74 52.59
N ASP A 671 -69.09 139.54 52.50
CA ASP A 671 -70.11 140.22 53.33
C ASP A 671 -70.43 139.50 54.66
N GLU A 672 -71.22 140.16 55.52
CA GLU A 672 -71.57 139.80 56.91
C GLU A 672 -72.23 138.41 57.12
N ASP A 673 -72.61 137.71 56.05
CA ASP A 673 -73.12 136.32 56.08
C ASP A 673 -72.19 135.28 55.41
N GLY A 674 -70.92 135.63 55.19
CA GLY A 674 -69.88 134.65 54.83
C GLY A 674 -69.98 134.03 53.43
N ALA A 675 -70.75 134.62 52.51
CA ALA A 675 -70.77 134.28 51.09
C ALA A 675 -69.89 135.25 50.27
N PRO A 676 -69.12 134.76 49.26
CA PRO A 676 -68.27 135.61 48.44
C PRO A 676 -69.09 136.64 47.65
N GLN A 677 -68.73 137.92 47.74
CA GLN A 677 -69.42 138.99 47.02
C GLN A 677 -69.11 138.89 45.52
N SER A 678 -69.97 138.19 44.78
CA SER A 678 -69.97 138.23 43.33
C SER A 678 -70.48 139.59 42.84
N GLN A 679 -69.89 140.14 41.78
CA GLN A 679 -70.29 141.40 41.15
C GLN A 679 -71.80 141.49 40.86
N ALA A 680 -72.46 140.35 40.65
CA ALA A 680 -73.90 140.25 40.50
C ALA A 680 -74.69 140.64 41.77
N TYR A 681 -74.18 140.34 42.97
CA TYR A 681 -74.86 140.62 44.24
C TYR A 681 -74.92 142.13 44.54
N LEU A 682 -73.82 142.86 44.30
CA LEU A 682 -73.78 144.33 44.47
C LEU A 682 -74.71 145.05 43.49
N VAL A 683 -74.89 144.51 42.27
CA VAL A 683 -75.84 145.04 41.28
C VAL A 683 -77.29 144.78 41.69
N ILE A 684 -77.58 143.62 42.28
CA ILE A 684 -78.94 143.26 42.73
C ILE A 684 -79.36 144.08 43.96
N LYS A 685 -78.47 144.33 44.93
CA LYS A 685 -78.79 145.17 46.09
C LYS A 685 -79.04 146.64 45.68
N ALA A 686 -78.23 147.16 44.77
CA ALA A 686 -78.45 148.49 44.19
C ALA A 686 -79.77 148.59 43.38
N ALA A 687 -80.24 147.49 42.80
CA ALA A 687 -81.54 147.43 42.12
C ALA A 687 -82.73 147.37 43.10
N GLN A 688 -82.58 146.65 44.23
CA GLN A 688 -83.60 146.56 45.28
C GLN A 688 -83.84 147.90 45.99
N GLU A 689 -82.79 148.65 46.31
CA GLU A 689 -82.91 150.00 46.89
C GLU A 689 -83.58 151.00 45.92
N ARG A 690 -83.45 150.80 44.59
CA ARG A 690 -84.15 151.60 43.58
C ARG A 690 -85.66 151.31 43.53
N ASP A 691 -86.08 150.06 43.63
CA ASP A 691 -87.50 149.68 43.62
C ASP A 691 -88.25 150.15 44.88
N GLU A 692 -87.58 150.15 46.05
CA GLU A 692 -88.17 150.67 47.29
C GLU A 692 -88.41 152.18 47.25
N LEU A 693 -87.50 152.95 46.67
CA LEU A 693 -87.68 154.39 46.43
C LEU A 693 -88.77 154.68 45.39
N GLN A 694 -88.97 153.80 44.41
CA GLN A 694 -90.00 153.95 43.37
C GLN A 694 -91.41 153.68 43.92
N ARG A 695 -91.57 152.70 44.83
CA ARG A 695 -92.83 152.48 45.56
C ARG A 695 -93.23 153.66 46.46
N GLN A 696 -92.25 154.34 47.07
CA GLN A 696 -92.52 155.56 47.85
C GLN A 696 -92.94 156.75 46.96
N GLY A 697 -92.51 156.78 45.69
CA GLY A 697 -92.97 157.73 44.68
C GLY A 697 -94.43 157.51 44.27
N ASP A 698 -94.81 156.25 43.99
CA ASP A 698 -96.17 155.88 43.55
C ASP A 698 -97.25 156.21 44.61
N GLU A 699 -96.93 156.09 45.91
CA GLU A 699 -97.83 156.47 47.00
C GLU A 699 -98.07 157.99 47.13
N LEU A 700 -97.09 158.81 46.73
CA LEU A 700 -97.23 160.27 46.71
C LEU A 700 -98.03 160.73 45.48
N ASP A 701 -97.86 160.07 44.33
CA ASP A 701 -98.65 160.35 43.12
C ASP A 701 -100.14 159.99 43.29
N ALA A 702 -100.47 158.93 44.05
CA ALA A 702 -101.86 158.61 44.40
C ALA A 702 -102.55 159.72 45.22
N LYS A 703 -101.81 160.41 46.10
CA LYS A 703 -102.32 161.55 46.89
C LYS A 703 -102.51 162.81 46.04
N ILE A 704 -101.72 162.99 44.99
CA ILE A 704 -101.85 164.10 44.02
C ILE A 704 -103.11 163.93 43.16
N GLN A 705 -103.39 162.71 42.68
CA GLN A 705 -104.60 162.45 41.87
C GLN A 705 -105.92 162.64 42.64
N THR A 706 -105.93 162.44 43.96
CA THR A 706 -107.11 162.77 44.80
C THR A 706 -107.32 164.27 44.93
N ALA A 707 -106.24 165.06 45.06
CA ALA A 707 -106.32 166.51 45.14
C ALA A 707 -106.76 167.15 43.79
N GLU A 708 -106.35 166.58 42.65
CA GLU A 708 -106.75 167.04 41.32
C GLU A 708 -108.26 166.83 41.05
N ARG A 709 -108.87 165.77 41.60
CA ARG A 709 -110.32 165.52 41.45
C ARG A 709 -111.18 166.52 42.25
N GLU A 710 -110.66 167.05 43.36
CA GLU A 710 -111.32 168.09 44.16
C GLU A 710 -111.27 169.48 43.50
N VAL A 711 -110.23 169.75 42.68
CA VAL A 711 -110.12 171.00 41.89
C VAL A 711 -111.09 171.03 40.70
N VAL A 712 -111.37 169.87 40.08
CA VAL A 712 -112.32 169.76 38.95
C VAL A 712 -113.79 169.92 39.37
N SER A 713 -114.15 169.56 40.61
CA SER A 713 -115.51 169.76 41.14
C SER A 713 -115.80 171.23 41.50
N LEU A 714 -114.77 171.99 41.90
CA LEU A 714 -114.85 173.43 42.16
C LEU A 714 -114.94 174.27 40.87
N ASP A 715 -114.30 173.85 39.77
CA ASP A 715 -114.40 174.54 38.46
C ASP A 715 -115.80 174.41 37.81
N LYS A 716 -116.52 173.31 38.07
CA LYS A 716 -117.92 173.14 37.65
C LYS A 716 -118.90 174.05 38.39
N ALA A 717 -118.62 174.39 39.65
CA ALA A 717 -119.43 175.34 40.44
C ALA A 717 -119.22 176.80 40.01
N LEU A 718 -118.05 177.15 39.46
CA LEU A 718 -117.72 178.49 38.96
C LEU A 718 -118.38 178.78 37.59
N ARG A 719 -118.45 177.79 36.69
CA ARG A 719 -119.09 177.92 35.36
C ARG A 719 -120.59 178.24 35.44
N HIS A 720 -121.28 177.69 36.43
CA HIS A 720 -122.72 177.94 36.64
C HIS A 720 -123.05 179.38 37.13
N LEU A 721 -122.05 180.10 37.67
CA LEU A 721 -122.15 181.53 38.06
C LEU A 721 -121.78 182.49 36.91
N VAL A 722 -120.97 182.04 35.95
CA VAL A 722 -120.59 182.81 34.75
C VAL A 722 -121.74 182.84 33.72
N ASP A 723 -122.50 181.74 33.59
CA ASP A 723 -123.62 181.65 32.64
C ASP A 723 -124.84 182.52 33.02
N LYS A 724 -125.06 182.81 34.32
CA LYS A 724 -126.09 183.77 34.76
C LYS A 724 -125.68 185.24 34.59
N ASN A 725 -124.39 185.55 34.52
CA ASN A 725 -123.89 186.90 34.22
C ASN A 725 -123.82 187.19 32.70
N ALA A 726 -123.80 186.15 31.86
CA ALA A 726 -123.82 186.28 30.40
C ALA A 726 -125.18 186.76 29.85
N ALA A 727 -126.30 186.43 30.49
CA ALA A 727 -127.64 186.92 30.08
C ALA A 727 -127.85 188.42 30.34
N TYR A 728 -127.09 189.04 31.26
CA TYR A 728 -127.19 190.48 31.57
C TYR A 728 -126.32 191.38 30.65
N LYS A 729 -125.31 190.81 29.97
CA LYS A 729 -124.40 191.55 29.08
C LYS A 729 -124.81 191.57 27.60
N ALA A 730 -125.80 190.76 27.19
CA ALA A 730 -126.37 190.76 25.86
C ALA A 730 -127.38 191.91 25.59
N ALA A 731 -127.67 192.75 26.58
CA ALA A 731 -128.60 193.87 26.44
C ALA A 731 -127.93 195.22 26.07
N LEU A 732 -126.62 195.42 26.22
CA LEU A 732 -126.02 196.75 26.04
C LEU A 732 -124.61 196.74 25.44
N ALA A 733 -124.61 196.84 24.10
CA ALA A 733 -123.68 197.58 23.22
C ALA A 733 -122.29 196.97 22.94
N PRO A 734 -121.71 197.21 21.74
CA PRO A 734 -121.01 198.49 21.51
C PRO A 734 -121.03 199.06 20.07
N ALA A 735 -120.83 200.39 20.02
CA ALA A 735 -120.18 201.21 18.98
C ALA A 735 -120.54 201.01 17.48
N GLY A 736 -121.12 202.06 16.90
CA GLY A 736 -120.68 202.58 15.60
C GLY A 736 -120.12 204.00 15.80
N PRO A 737 -119.51 204.67 14.80
CA PRO A 737 -119.62 204.36 13.37
C PRO A 737 -118.35 204.62 12.53
N ARG A 738 -118.22 203.85 11.45
CA ARG A 738 -117.85 204.41 10.14
C ARG A 738 -118.55 203.59 9.07
N THR A 739 -119.86 203.74 8.96
CA THR A 739 -120.51 203.48 7.67
C THR A 739 -120.18 204.62 6.70
N PRO A 740 -120.38 204.38 5.40
CA PRO A 740 -120.51 205.41 4.37
C PRO A 740 -121.69 206.34 4.70
N LEU A 741 -121.49 207.24 5.67
CA LEU A 741 -122.37 208.34 6.05
C LEU A 741 -121.65 209.42 6.91
N ALA A 742 -120.32 209.34 7.09
CA ALA A 742 -119.52 210.56 7.26
C ALA A 742 -119.35 211.31 5.92
N GLU A 743 -119.60 210.63 4.79
CA GLU A 743 -119.59 211.22 3.45
C GLU A 743 -120.81 212.12 3.16
N GLN A 744 -121.89 212.05 3.95
CA GLN A 744 -122.97 213.06 3.89
C GLN A 744 -122.81 214.22 4.89
N ARG A 745 -121.76 214.23 5.72
CA ARG A 745 -121.36 215.45 6.46
C ARG A 745 -120.42 216.33 5.63
N ALA A 746 -119.60 215.74 4.76
CA ALA A 746 -118.84 216.51 3.77
C ALA A 746 -119.75 217.20 2.73
N LEU A 747 -120.92 216.62 2.42
CA LEU A 747 -121.86 217.22 1.46
C LEU A 747 -122.72 218.37 2.06
N LEU A 748 -122.73 218.54 3.39
CA LEU A 748 -123.39 219.67 4.05
C LEU A 748 -122.52 220.93 4.18
N GLU A 749 -121.21 220.88 3.91
CA GLU A 749 -120.39 222.09 3.94
C GLU A 749 -120.20 222.75 2.55
N GLU A 750 -120.50 222.03 1.47
CA GLU A 750 -120.44 222.59 0.10
C GLU A 750 -121.77 223.13 -0.45
N GLN A 751 -122.93 222.65 0.02
CA GLN A 751 -124.23 223.08 -0.54
C GLN A 751 -125.07 224.05 0.32
N HIS A 752 -124.55 224.54 1.45
CA HIS A 752 -125.02 225.83 2.01
C HIS A 752 -124.13 227.03 1.57
N ARG A 753 -122.91 226.79 1.05
CA ARG A 753 -122.04 227.87 0.55
C ARG A 753 -122.39 228.36 -0.88
N ALA A 754 -123.38 227.78 -1.57
CA ALA A 754 -123.58 228.02 -3.01
C ALA A 754 -124.92 228.61 -3.51
N ALA A 755 -126.09 228.48 -2.86
CA ALA A 755 -127.34 228.94 -3.51
C ALA A 755 -128.49 229.09 -2.49
N LEU A 756 -128.71 230.18 -1.75
CA LEU A 756 -128.82 231.61 -2.09
C LEU A 756 -127.49 232.30 -2.49
N ALA A 757 -127.05 232.28 -3.75
CA ALA A 757 -127.62 233.04 -4.86
C ALA A 757 -129.00 232.57 -5.33
N ARG A 758 -130.04 233.19 -4.74
CA ARG A 758 -131.49 233.04 -4.98
C ARG A 758 -132.19 231.80 -4.44
#